data_AF-Q12027-F1
#
_entry.id   AF-Q12027-F1
#
_cell.length_a   1.000
_cell.length_b   1.000
_cell.length_c   1.000
_cell.angle_alpha   90.00
_cell.angle_beta   90.00
_cell.angle_gamma   90.00
#
_symmetry.space_group_name_H-M   'P 1'
#
loop_
_entity.id
_entity.type
_entity.pdbx_description
1 polymer ?
#
loop_
_entity_poly.entity_id
_entity_poly.type
_entity_poly.pdbx_seq_one_letter_code
_entity_poly.pdbx_strand_id
1 'polypeptide(L)'
;MATGRIQFAVSTPCNTKGKPSGYRLFEFKNDRLALVPSERGCTKVDVNANIQAFCYLRPNGRDTSISPDATHILDSCDYMVLAKSNGFIEIISNYQYKIKNGLRLAPSYILRCTPEDFESNFFSDYMIAGLEYSQGLLYCCMCSGRIYVFVMNLPTDYIQYKNMYNPMFPDCFFKVHHDNNTTHSSEEEKLFEGSTRYTGRSCSKHICYFLLPIEPSHLRSSPVVSSFCNMYQGLPIYRPSMYLHIERGISTFHINPLDRFCFMTVSPRSPLFIRKIILPLTYVTFLSTFISLKNSIQGDTCGEILSWDNVAQQNGFGSLFSWISNKFTFDTDIINSTIWDDIVKYSGTGMLDSGIVWKQRQGHAKDDIYELFHTQDMLGSSRRNSSFSTASSEPRPLSRRRRESFQALTRDAFRERMDVPCSTKWELDSFIRGLRRNTFMVDFEIVEKISHRNGNDGVNEDDNTTDESDETMTSFLTDNYKKMDIVCIDHFVTLSAFRPRYYDEPIIKIDSLSNKNGSENGTNEEEWAESQMKVDGQVIDDETAQFKQALGNLCSFKKLFMLDDSLCFILDTHGVLLINRFEIKNTKNLLRNSKDTIRIIPHDFGLINDTIVIINDIDVGTDNVCALTFHLVVTSMAGEITVLKGEFFKNCRLGRIKLCDSLKLNRKDRFVDKLALIDYDGLNAQKRRLDYDEKDLYTFIVKKVKRD
;
A
#
# COMPACT_ATOMS: atom_id res chain seq x y z
N MET A 1 4.91 -32.39 -12.16
CA MET A 1 5.20 -31.14 -12.88
C MET A 1 6.18 -30.36 -12.04
N ALA A 2 7.27 -29.83 -12.61
CA ALA A 2 8.24 -29.06 -11.83
C ALA A 2 7.57 -27.78 -11.30
N THR A 3 7.48 -27.65 -9.98
CA THR A 3 7.03 -26.41 -9.36
C THR A 3 8.09 -25.34 -9.54
N GLY A 4 7.65 -24.13 -9.87
CA GLY A 4 8.51 -22.97 -9.88
C GLY A 4 9.19 -22.76 -8.53
N ARG A 5 10.37 -22.15 -8.56
CA ARG A 5 11.07 -21.71 -7.35
C ARG A 5 10.35 -20.48 -6.82
N ILE A 6 10.09 -20.38 -5.52
CA ILE A 6 9.60 -19.14 -4.87
C ILE A 6 10.56 -18.81 -3.73
N GLN A 7 11.22 -17.67 -3.78
CA GLN A 7 12.12 -17.19 -2.73
C GLN A 7 11.53 -15.97 -2.05
N PHE A 8 11.50 -15.99 -0.71
CA PHE A 8 10.89 -14.93 0.08
C PHE A 8 11.59 -14.75 1.44
N ALA A 9 11.50 -13.53 1.99
CA ALA A 9 11.91 -13.21 3.35
C ALA A 9 10.71 -13.25 4.30
N VAL A 10 10.96 -13.67 5.54
CA VAL A 10 9.96 -13.69 6.62
C VAL A 10 10.54 -13.01 7.86
N SER A 11 9.87 -11.99 8.38
CA SER A 11 10.25 -11.41 9.67
C SER A 11 9.94 -12.40 10.79
N THR A 12 10.86 -12.50 11.75
CA THR A 12 10.82 -13.41 12.91
C THR A 12 11.03 -12.64 14.22
N PRO A 13 10.09 -11.73 14.60
CA PRO A 13 10.21 -10.96 15.83
C PRO A 13 10.34 -11.83 17.08
N CYS A 14 10.91 -11.28 18.14
CA CYS A 14 11.04 -11.93 19.44
C CYS A 14 10.49 -11.03 20.55
N ASN A 15 9.55 -11.56 21.33
CA ASN A 15 8.92 -10.84 22.44
C ASN A 15 9.78 -10.80 23.71
N THR A 16 10.87 -11.58 23.77
CA THR A 16 11.79 -11.52 24.91
C THR A 16 12.71 -10.31 24.80
N LYS A 17 12.70 -9.46 25.82
CA LYS A 17 13.69 -8.37 25.95
C LYS A 17 15.12 -8.92 25.95
N GLY A 18 16.02 -8.19 25.30
CA GLY A 18 17.45 -8.54 25.18
C GLY A 18 17.77 -9.58 24.11
N LYS A 19 16.78 -10.17 23.43
CA LYS A 19 17.00 -11.12 22.33
C LYS A 19 16.95 -10.40 20.98
N PRO A 20 17.76 -10.83 20.00
CA PRO A 20 17.72 -10.27 18.65
C PRO A 20 16.50 -10.79 17.89
N SER A 21 15.74 -9.86 17.31
CA SER A 21 14.71 -10.09 16.30
C SER A 21 15.36 -10.17 14.90
N GLY A 22 14.61 -9.98 13.83
CA GLY A 22 15.11 -9.94 12.45
C GLY A 22 14.40 -10.95 11.55
N TYR A 23 14.95 -11.30 10.38
CA TYR A 23 14.24 -12.08 9.36
C TYR A 23 15.00 -13.31 8.83
N ARG A 24 14.28 -14.27 8.26
CA ARG A 24 14.83 -15.49 7.66
C ARG A 24 14.44 -15.57 6.18
N LEU A 25 15.29 -16.20 5.40
CA LEU A 25 15.07 -16.44 3.99
C LEU A 25 14.59 -17.86 3.78
N PHE A 26 13.54 -18.01 2.99
CA PHE A 26 12.98 -19.31 2.65
C PHE A 26 12.90 -19.45 1.14
N GLU A 27 12.99 -20.69 0.70
CA GLU A 27 12.83 -21.09 -0.67
C GLU A 27 11.82 -22.24 -0.71
N PHE A 28 10.78 -22.07 -1.52
CA PHE A 28 9.88 -23.15 -1.89
C PHE A 28 10.29 -23.68 -3.26
N LYS A 29 10.63 -24.96 -3.33
CA LYS A 29 11.03 -25.64 -4.57
C LYS A 29 10.67 -27.11 -4.49
N ASN A 30 10.15 -27.68 -5.58
CA ASN A 30 9.72 -29.09 -5.64
C ASN A 30 8.72 -29.45 -4.52
N ASP A 31 7.75 -28.59 -4.27
CA ASP A 31 6.74 -28.77 -3.20
C ASP A 31 7.31 -28.84 -1.77
N ARG A 32 8.53 -28.33 -1.55
CA ARG A 32 9.16 -28.27 -0.23
C ARG A 32 9.63 -26.88 0.13
N LEU A 33 9.37 -26.48 1.36
CA LEU A 33 9.92 -25.29 2.00
C LEU A 33 11.28 -25.61 2.63
N ALA A 34 12.29 -24.84 2.27
CA ALA A 34 13.62 -24.90 2.85
C ALA A 34 14.06 -23.53 3.38
N LEU A 35 14.77 -23.53 4.50
CA LEU A 35 15.45 -22.34 5.00
C LEU A 35 16.74 -22.14 4.19
N VAL A 36 16.92 -20.95 3.61
CA VAL A 36 18.17 -20.57 2.93
C VAL A 36 19.18 -20.13 3.98
N PRO A 37 20.33 -20.82 4.13
CA PRO A 37 21.39 -20.39 5.03
C PRO A 37 21.86 -18.98 4.65
N SER A 38 21.84 -18.06 5.61
CA SER A 38 22.31 -16.69 5.42
C SER A 38 23.02 -16.21 6.68
N GLU A 39 24.24 -15.71 6.52
CA GLU A 39 24.97 -15.04 7.58
C GLU A 39 24.43 -13.62 7.76
N ARG A 40 23.93 -13.31 8.96
CA ARG A 40 23.41 -11.97 9.26
C ARG A 40 24.54 -10.99 9.65
N GLY A 41 24.21 -9.71 9.54
CA GLY A 41 24.96 -8.56 10.05
C GLY A 41 25.19 -8.57 11.58
N CYS A 42 25.40 -7.39 12.16
CA CYS A 42 25.59 -7.23 13.60
C CYS A 42 24.29 -7.56 14.34
N THR A 43 24.28 -8.54 15.25
CA THR A 43 23.06 -8.89 16.01
C THR A 43 22.66 -7.82 17.02
N LYS A 44 23.54 -6.86 17.36
CA LYS A 44 23.27 -5.81 18.34
C LYS A 44 22.13 -4.88 17.90
N VAL A 45 22.07 -4.53 16.60
CA VAL A 45 21.01 -3.67 16.05
C VAL A 45 19.65 -4.37 15.94
N ASP A 46 19.62 -5.70 16.09
CA ASP A 46 18.39 -6.49 16.08
C ASP A 46 17.83 -6.70 17.50
N VAL A 47 18.57 -6.34 18.56
CA VAL A 47 18.12 -6.52 19.94
C VAL A 47 16.99 -5.54 20.25
N ASN A 48 15.84 -6.07 20.68
CA ASN A 48 14.62 -5.29 20.94
C ASN A 48 14.11 -4.49 19.73
N ALA A 49 14.52 -4.83 18.50
CA ALA A 49 14.14 -4.11 17.29
C ALA A 49 13.53 -5.08 16.27
N ASN A 50 12.25 -4.92 15.97
CA ASN A 50 11.51 -5.79 15.06
C ASN A 50 11.53 -5.22 13.64
N ILE A 51 11.64 -6.08 12.63
CA ILE A 51 11.41 -5.67 11.23
C ILE A 51 9.91 -5.62 11.01
N GLN A 52 9.40 -4.43 10.71
CA GLN A 52 7.96 -4.16 10.56
C GLN A 52 7.52 -4.03 9.11
N ALA A 53 8.45 -3.72 8.19
CA ALA A 53 8.17 -3.68 6.76
C ALA A 53 9.42 -4.03 5.94
N PHE A 54 9.17 -4.61 4.77
CA PHE A 54 10.16 -4.89 3.74
C PHE A 54 9.81 -4.08 2.51
N CYS A 55 10.83 -3.58 1.81
CA CYS A 55 10.70 -3.05 0.47
C CYS A 55 11.88 -3.57 -0.36
N TYR A 56 11.58 -4.45 -1.32
CA TYR A 56 12.58 -5.03 -2.20
C TYR A 56 12.57 -4.29 -3.54
N LEU A 57 13.69 -3.68 -3.90
CA LEU A 57 13.84 -2.85 -5.09
C LEU A 57 14.75 -3.55 -6.09
N ARG A 58 14.35 -3.56 -7.36
CA ARG A 58 15.16 -4.05 -8.47
C ARG A 58 14.84 -3.32 -9.77
N PRO A 59 15.74 -3.36 -10.76
CA PRO A 59 15.40 -2.98 -12.12
C PRO A 59 14.21 -3.78 -12.64
N ASN A 60 13.27 -3.12 -13.31
CA ASN A 60 12.23 -3.77 -14.08
C ASN A 60 12.79 -4.20 -15.45
N GLY A 61 12.51 -5.43 -15.87
CA GLY A 61 12.94 -5.98 -17.16
C GLY A 61 14.44 -6.24 -17.32
N ARG A 62 15.32 -5.71 -16.46
CA ARG A 62 16.76 -5.97 -16.49
C ARG A 62 17.20 -6.98 -15.45
N ASP A 63 18.23 -7.76 -15.80
CA ASP A 63 18.89 -8.65 -14.86
C ASP A 63 19.73 -7.88 -13.85
N THR A 64 19.77 -8.43 -12.64
CA THR A 64 20.61 -7.90 -11.57
C THR A 64 22.04 -8.39 -11.76
N SER A 65 22.98 -7.47 -11.91
CA SER A 65 24.40 -7.80 -12.08
C SER A 65 25.26 -7.04 -11.08
N ILE A 66 26.30 -7.71 -10.60
CA ILE A 66 27.39 -7.02 -9.92
C ILE A 66 28.40 -6.68 -11.00
N SER A 67 28.44 -5.43 -11.40
CA SER A 67 29.68 -4.92 -11.92
C SER A 67 30.53 -4.39 -10.76
N PRO A 68 31.78 -4.88 -10.59
CA PRO A 68 32.75 -4.25 -9.71
C PRO A 68 33.17 -2.87 -10.22
N ASP A 69 32.93 -2.57 -11.50
CA ASP A 69 33.33 -1.32 -12.09
C ASP A 69 32.31 -0.22 -11.76
N ALA A 70 32.74 0.74 -10.94
CA ALA A 70 32.04 1.99 -10.69
C ALA A 70 31.91 2.91 -11.94
N THR A 71 32.08 2.35 -13.14
CA THR A 71 32.04 3.02 -14.44
C THR A 71 30.71 2.81 -15.17
N HIS A 72 29.83 1.92 -14.70
CA HIS A 72 28.53 1.75 -15.34
C HIS A 72 27.66 3.00 -15.18
N ILE A 73 27.18 3.48 -16.32
CA ILE A 73 26.27 4.62 -16.42
C ILE A 73 24.93 4.31 -15.72
N LEU A 74 24.55 3.04 -15.59
CA LEU A 74 23.26 2.58 -15.09
C LEU A 74 23.41 1.61 -13.92
N ASP A 75 22.57 1.79 -12.90
CA ASP A 75 22.48 0.90 -11.75
C ASP A 75 21.79 -0.43 -12.13
N SER A 76 22.39 -1.56 -11.74
CA SER A 76 21.84 -2.92 -11.97
C SER A 76 21.75 -3.72 -10.68
N CYS A 77 21.87 -3.07 -9.52
CA CYS A 77 21.85 -3.76 -8.24
C CYS A 77 20.44 -3.87 -7.67
N ASP A 78 20.20 -4.91 -6.90
CA ASP A 78 18.98 -5.04 -6.11
C ASP A 78 19.22 -4.59 -4.66
N TYR A 79 18.16 -4.04 -4.06
CA TYR A 79 18.19 -3.50 -2.71
C TYR A 79 17.08 -4.09 -1.87
N MET A 80 17.47 -4.65 -0.73
CA MET A 80 16.52 -5.00 0.33
C MET A 80 16.50 -3.87 1.36
N VAL A 81 15.36 -3.21 1.49
CA VAL A 81 15.12 -2.11 2.43
C VAL A 81 14.30 -2.65 3.60
N LEU A 82 14.83 -2.55 4.81
CA LEU A 82 14.27 -3.13 6.03
C LEU A 82 13.92 -2.03 7.02
N ALA A 83 12.64 -1.80 7.29
CA ALA A 83 12.23 -0.81 8.27
C ALA A 83 12.00 -1.45 9.65
N LYS A 84 12.65 -0.88 10.67
CA LYS A 84 12.72 -1.44 12.03
C LYS A 84 11.96 -0.60 13.05
N SER A 85 11.46 -1.26 14.10
CA SER A 85 10.71 -0.63 15.21
C SER A 85 11.53 0.36 16.05
N ASN A 86 12.85 0.42 15.86
CA ASN A 86 13.72 1.42 16.49
C ASN A 86 13.77 2.75 15.71
N GLY A 87 13.01 2.88 14.61
CA GLY A 87 12.95 4.10 13.81
C GLY A 87 14.08 4.24 12.79
N PHE A 88 14.77 3.16 12.45
CA PHE A 88 15.79 3.13 11.40
C PHE A 88 15.41 2.20 10.25
N ILE A 89 15.90 2.53 9.06
CA ILE A 89 15.75 1.71 7.85
C ILE A 89 17.14 1.27 7.39
N GLU A 90 17.31 -0.03 7.18
CA GLU A 90 18.54 -0.62 6.66
C GLU A 90 18.42 -0.90 5.17
N ILE A 91 19.37 -0.42 4.38
CA ILE A 91 19.47 -0.72 2.94
C ILE A 91 20.60 -1.72 2.73
N ILE A 92 20.26 -2.93 2.31
CA ILE A 92 21.22 -3.98 1.92
C ILE A 92 21.31 -4.00 0.39
N SER A 93 22.44 -3.56 -0.16
CA SER A 93 22.71 -3.64 -1.60
C SER A 93 23.17 -5.04 -2.02
N ASN A 94 22.97 -5.35 -3.31
CA ASN A 94 23.38 -6.60 -3.96
C ASN A 94 22.81 -7.85 -3.26
N TYR A 95 21.53 -7.77 -2.94
CA TYR A 95 20.88 -8.70 -2.04
C TYR A 95 20.88 -10.14 -2.57
N GLN A 96 20.40 -10.36 -3.80
CA GLN A 96 20.38 -11.67 -4.44
C GLN A 96 21.78 -12.26 -4.63
N TYR A 97 22.75 -11.44 -5.04
CA TYR A 97 24.13 -11.91 -5.18
C TYR A 97 24.71 -12.35 -3.83
N LYS A 98 24.49 -11.57 -2.76
CA LYS A 98 24.95 -11.95 -1.42
C LYS A 98 24.32 -13.28 -0.98
N ILE A 99 23.03 -13.50 -1.26
CA ILE A 99 22.35 -14.77 -0.96
C ILE A 99 22.97 -15.92 -1.75
N LYS A 100 23.10 -15.79 -3.09
CA LYS A 100 23.62 -16.84 -3.97
C LYS A 100 25.04 -17.28 -3.59
N ASN A 101 25.86 -16.35 -3.12
CA ASN A 101 27.25 -16.60 -2.74
C ASN A 101 27.45 -16.82 -1.23
N GLY A 102 26.38 -16.92 -0.43
CA GLY A 102 26.47 -17.12 1.02
C GLY A 102 27.18 -15.98 1.77
N LEU A 103 27.21 -14.78 1.19
CA LEU A 103 27.83 -13.60 1.80
C LEU A 103 26.95 -13.00 2.89
N ARG A 104 27.60 -12.29 3.81
CA ARG A 104 26.92 -11.62 4.92
C ARG A 104 25.93 -10.56 4.45
N LEU A 105 24.69 -10.66 4.92
CA LEU A 105 23.63 -9.68 4.69
C LEU A 105 23.76 -8.51 5.69
N ALA A 106 24.79 -7.69 5.49
CA ALA A 106 25.01 -6.46 6.24
C ALA A 106 24.44 -5.24 5.48
N PRO A 107 23.88 -4.24 6.19
CA PRO A 107 23.43 -3.00 5.58
C PRO A 107 24.60 -2.20 5.02
N SER A 108 24.38 -1.59 3.86
CA SER A 108 25.32 -0.67 3.21
C SER A 108 25.03 0.78 3.60
N TYR A 109 23.76 1.13 3.82
CA TYR A 109 23.31 2.48 4.18
C TYR A 109 22.18 2.42 5.21
N ILE A 110 22.06 3.45 6.05
CA ILE A 110 21.02 3.55 7.08
C ILE A 110 20.23 4.84 6.90
N LEU A 111 18.91 4.79 6.97
CA LEU A 111 18.04 5.96 6.95
C LEU A 111 17.39 6.16 8.33
N ARG A 112 17.23 7.41 8.76
CA ARG A 112 16.60 7.77 10.04
C ARG A 112 15.13 8.17 9.86
N CYS A 113 14.25 7.57 10.67
CA CYS A 113 12.82 7.87 10.76
C CYS A 113 12.37 8.18 12.21
N THR A 114 13.29 8.60 13.08
CA THR A 114 12.93 9.04 14.45
C THR A 114 12.56 10.52 14.46
N PRO A 115 11.62 10.96 15.33
CA PRO A 115 11.31 12.36 15.51
C PRO A 115 12.56 13.18 15.83
N GLU A 116 12.61 14.43 15.39
CA GLU A 116 13.63 15.39 15.81
C GLU A 116 13.32 15.97 17.20
N ASP A 117 12.06 15.89 17.64
CA ASP A 117 11.64 16.28 18.98
C ASP A 117 12.35 15.39 20.02
N PHE A 118 13.30 15.99 20.73
CA PHE A 118 14.22 15.36 21.71
C PHE A 118 13.52 14.62 22.87
N GLU A 119 12.20 14.68 22.97
CA GLU A 119 11.39 14.10 24.05
C GLU A 119 11.00 12.63 23.81
N SER A 120 11.46 11.97 22.74
CA SER A 120 11.18 10.55 22.56
C SER A 120 11.83 9.73 23.70
N ASN A 121 11.01 9.08 24.53
CA ASN A 121 11.49 8.09 25.50
C ASN A 121 12.36 7.04 24.80
N PHE A 122 13.44 6.59 25.45
CA PHE A 122 14.43 5.62 24.96
C PHE A 122 13.86 4.33 24.32
N PHE A 123 12.59 4.01 24.54
CA PHE A 123 11.96 2.72 24.22
C PHE A 123 10.60 2.84 23.53
N SER A 124 10.32 3.94 22.82
CA SER A 124 9.11 3.95 21.98
C SER A 124 9.31 2.99 20.80
N ASP A 125 8.56 1.89 20.77
CA ASP A 125 8.40 1.09 19.56
C ASP A 125 7.73 1.97 18.50
N TYR A 126 8.50 2.35 17.49
CA TYR A 126 8.05 3.15 16.38
C TYR A 126 7.29 2.25 15.41
N MET A 127 5.96 2.30 15.45
CA MET A 127 5.09 1.49 14.58
C MET A 127 4.99 2.09 13.17
N ILE A 128 5.27 1.27 12.17
CA ILE A 128 5.30 1.62 10.74
C ILE A 128 4.01 1.09 10.10
N ALA A 129 3.27 1.99 9.45
CA ALA A 129 2.06 1.67 8.69
C ALA A 129 2.39 1.21 7.26
N GLY A 130 3.43 1.75 6.64
CA GLY A 130 3.84 1.38 5.29
C GLY A 130 5.26 1.81 4.94
N LEU A 131 5.91 1.04 4.08
CA LEU A 131 7.20 1.34 3.48
C LEU A 131 7.08 1.09 1.98
N GLU A 132 7.02 2.16 1.20
CA GLU A 132 6.76 2.07 -0.23
C GLU A 132 7.69 2.93 -1.05
N TYR A 133 8.01 2.48 -2.26
CA TYR A 133 8.86 3.19 -3.19
C TYR A 133 8.13 3.43 -4.52
N SER A 134 8.24 4.66 -5.02
CA SER A 134 7.75 5.02 -6.36
C SER A 134 8.64 6.10 -6.96
N GLN A 135 9.11 5.87 -8.19
CA GLN A 135 9.76 6.88 -9.05
C GLN A 135 10.85 7.72 -8.34
N GLY A 136 11.79 7.05 -7.66
CA GLY A 136 12.90 7.69 -6.95
C GLY A 136 12.56 8.19 -5.54
N LEU A 137 11.31 8.05 -5.06
CA LEU A 137 10.91 8.43 -3.71
C LEU A 137 10.61 7.19 -2.87
N LEU A 138 11.29 7.06 -1.73
CA LEU A 138 10.97 6.05 -0.71
C LEU A 138 10.20 6.73 0.42
N TYR A 139 8.97 6.29 0.64
CA TYR A 139 8.08 6.72 1.71
C TYR A 139 8.12 5.73 2.87
N CYS A 140 8.28 6.25 4.08
CA CYS A 140 8.07 5.53 5.33
C CYS A 140 6.96 6.24 6.11
N CYS A 141 5.77 5.63 6.16
CA CYS A 141 4.64 6.15 6.90
C CYS A 141 4.55 5.45 8.26
N MET A 142 4.61 6.23 9.33
CA MET A 142 4.44 5.75 10.70
C MET A 142 2.95 5.73 11.08
N CYS A 143 2.52 4.79 11.92
CA CYS A 143 1.15 4.79 12.48
C CYS A 143 0.85 6.07 13.28
N SER A 144 1.89 6.79 13.74
CA SER A 144 1.74 8.09 14.41
C SER A 144 1.31 9.23 13.48
N GLY A 145 1.19 9.00 12.16
CA GLY A 145 0.91 10.03 11.18
C GLY A 145 2.14 10.79 10.71
N ARG A 146 3.35 10.35 11.07
CA ARG A 146 4.60 10.93 10.57
C ARG A 146 5.01 10.22 9.28
N ILE A 147 5.33 10.98 8.24
CA ILE A 147 5.76 10.45 6.96
C ILE A 147 7.15 10.99 6.66
N TYR A 148 8.09 10.08 6.43
CA TYR A 148 9.46 10.39 6.03
C TYR A 148 9.63 10.03 4.56
N VAL A 149 10.10 10.98 3.76
CA VAL A 149 10.33 10.76 2.33
C VAL A 149 11.82 10.93 2.04
N PHE A 150 12.38 9.93 1.37
CA PHE A 150 13.78 9.90 0.96
C PHE A 150 13.87 9.95 -0.55
N VAL A 151 14.65 10.89 -1.07
CA VAL A 151 14.99 10.94 -2.49
C VAL A 151 16.12 9.96 -2.77
N MET A 152 15.80 8.91 -3.50
CA MET A 152 16.71 7.81 -3.84
C MET A 152 17.29 8.06 -5.23
N ASN A 153 18.60 7.96 -5.36
CA ASN A 153 19.30 8.03 -6.65
C ASN A 153 19.23 6.66 -7.34
N LEU A 154 18.04 6.35 -7.84
CA LEU A 154 17.78 5.15 -8.64
C LEU A 154 17.29 5.56 -10.04
N PRO A 155 17.64 4.77 -11.07
CA PRO A 155 17.03 4.88 -12.39
C PRO A 155 15.50 4.76 -12.37
N THR A 156 14.83 5.31 -13.38
CA THR A 156 13.37 5.34 -13.46
C THR A 156 12.72 3.98 -13.68
N ASP A 157 13.47 2.99 -14.16
CA ASP A 157 13.01 1.61 -14.36
C ASP A 157 13.00 0.78 -13.07
N TYR A 158 13.48 1.31 -11.94
CA TYR A 158 13.39 0.60 -10.67
C TYR A 158 11.95 0.53 -10.17
N ILE A 159 11.57 -0.64 -9.70
CA ILE A 159 10.26 -0.91 -9.10
C ILE A 159 10.40 -1.53 -7.72
N GLN A 160 9.38 -1.35 -6.89
CA GLN A 160 9.18 -2.16 -5.70
C GLN A 160 8.53 -3.48 -6.09
N TYR A 161 9.18 -4.59 -5.74
CA TYR A 161 8.62 -5.91 -5.92
C TYR A 161 7.47 -6.13 -4.93
N LYS A 162 6.28 -6.41 -5.46
CA LYS A 162 5.06 -6.65 -4.66
C LYS A 162 5.01 -8.09 -4.18
N ASN A 163 4.24 -8.35 -3.12
CA ASN A 163 3.93 -9.70 -2.64
C ASN A 163 2.91 -10.45 -3.52
N MET A 164 2.78 -10.05 -4.79
CA MET A 164 1.94 -10.72 -5.77
C MET A 164 2.71 -10.85 -7.08
N TYR A 165 2.65 -12.03 -7.68
CA TYR A 165 3.08 -12.25 -9.06
C TYR A 165 1.89 -12.66 -9.92
N ASN A 166 1.70 -11.96 -11.04
CA ASN A 166 0.78 -12.35 -12.11
C ASN A 166 1.54 -12.47 -13.45
N PRO A 167 1.53 -13.63 -14.13
CA PRO A 167 2.20 -13.78 -15.42
C PRO A 167 1.53 -12.99 -16.56
N MET A 168 0.21 -12.79 -16.51
CA MET A 168 -0.52 -11.98 -17.50
C MET A 168 -0.24 -10.48 -17.34
N PHE A 169 -0.21 -10.00 -16.09
CA PHE A 169 -0.01 -8.59 -15.75
C PHE A 169 1.17 -8.45 -14.75
N PRO A 170 2.43 -8.64 -15.20
CA PRO A 170 3.60 -8.64 -14.30
C PRO A 170 3.87 -7.26 -13.72
N ASP A 171 3.61 -6.22 -14.50
CA ASP A 171 3.79 -4.82 -14.14
C ASP A 171 2.40 -4.22 -14.00
N CYS A 172 2.10 -3.82 -12.77
CA CYS A 172 1.01 -2.97 -12.26
C CYS A 172 -0.12 -2.58 -13.24
N PHE A 173 -1.35 -2.53 -12.71
CA PHE A 173 -2.57 -1.97 -13.31
C PHE A 173 -2.46 -0.54 -13.86
N PHE A 174 -1.28 0.08 -13.81
CA PHE A 174 -0.99 1.37 -14.35
C PHE A 174 0.05 1.17 -15.44
N LYS A 175 -0.27 1.59 -16.66
CA LYS A 175 0.82 2.00 -17.53
C LYS A 175 1.47 3.15 -16.78
N VAL A 176 2.69 2.95 -16.28
CA VAL A 176 3.52 4.11 -15.93
C VAL A 176 3.68 4.83 -17.25
N HIS A 177 2.80 5.81 -17.48
CA HIS A 177 2.89 6.70 -18.60
C HIS A 177 4.19 7.45 -18.38
N HIS A 178 5.27 6.94 -18.97
CA HIS A 178 6.45 7.71 -19.30
C HIS A 178 6.13 8.80 -20.32
N ASP A 179 4.88 8.83 -20.82
CA ASP A 179 4.36 9.95 -21.57
C ASP A 179 4.59 11.20 -20.73
N ASN A 180 5.42 12.08 -21.28
CA ASN A 180 5.78 13.39 -20.79
C ASN A 180 4.57 14.34 -20.71
N ASN A 181 3.40 13.87 -20.25
CA ASN A 181 2.28 14.69 -19.80
C ASN A 181 2.64 15.38 -18.46
N THR A 182 3.76 16.09 -18.53
CA THR A 182 4.21 17.25 -17.74
C THR A 182 3.20 18.40 -17.75
N THR A 183 2.01 18.21 -18.32
CA THR A 183 0.94 19.21 -18.38
C THR A 183 0.38 19.52 -16.99
N HIS A 184 0.43 18.58 -16.04
CA HIS A 184 -0.19 18.73 -14.72
C HIS A 184 0.79 18.89 -13.56
N SER A 185 2.10 18.75 -13.77
CA SER A 185 3.06 18.98 -12.70
C SER A 185 3.22 20.47 -12.42
N SER A 186 3.23 20.83 -11.13
CA SER A 186 3.51 22.21 -10.73
C SER A 186 4.91 22.63 -11.16
N GLU A 187 5.19 23.93 -11.22
CA GLU A 187 6.53 24.41 -11.57
C GLU A 187 7.57 23.89 -10.57
N GLU A 188 7.22 23.82 -9.28
CA GLU A 188 8.04 23.28 -8.21
C GLU A 188 8.29 21.77 -8.39
N GLU A 189 7.28 20.99 -8.78
CA GLU A 189 7.44 19.56 -9.09
C GLU A 189 8.39 19.35 -10.27
N LYS A 190 8.27 20.15 -11.34
CA LYS A 190 9.16 20.10 -12.51
C LYS A 190 10.61 20.44 -12.15
N LEU A 191 10.80 21.48 -11.34
CA LEU A 191 12.12 21.87 -10.84
C LEU A 191 12.71 20.76 -9.98
N PHE A 192 11.93 20.19 -9.07
CA PHE A 192 12.34 19.07 -8.24
C PHE A 192 12.73 17.85 -9.10
N GLU A 193 11.89 17.48 -10.08
CA GLU A 193 12.17 16.41 -11.05
C GLU A 193 13.46 16.63 -11.82
N GLY A 194 13.71 17.87 -12.26
CA GLY A 194 14.94 18.26 -12.94
C GLY A 194 16.18 18.09 -12.05
N SER A 195 16.08 18.47 -10.77
CA SER A 195 17.18 18.42 -9.81
C SER A 195 17.47 17.01 -9.29
N THR A 196 16.46 16.14 -9.18
CA THR A 196 16.59 14.79 -8.62
C THR A 196 16.67 13.68 -9.68
N ARG A 197 17.04 14.00 -10.92
CA ARG A 197 17.25 12.99 -11.96
C ARG A 197 18.41 12.08 -11.59
N TYR A 198 18.26 10.79 -11.88
CA TYR A 198 19.32 9.80 -11.65
C TYR A 198 20.68 10.29 -12.18
N THR A 199 21.69 10.27 -11.32
CA THR A 199 22.99 10.92 -11.58
C THR A 199 24.10 9.96 -12.04
N GLY A 200 23.74 8.70 -12.31
CA GLY A 200 24.67 7.61 -12.52
C GLY A 200 25.03 6.89 -11.21
N ARG A 201 25.82 5.82 -11.33
CA ARG A 201 26.34 5.05 -10.21
C ARG A 201 27.87 5.18 -10.14
N SER A 202 28.38 5.59 -8.99
CA SER A 202 29.82 5.64 -8.72
C SER A 202 30.08 5.43 -7.22
N CYS A 203 31.34 5.48 -6.80
CA CYS A 203 31.70 5.45 -5.37
C CYS A 203 31.10 6.63 -4.57
N SER A 204 30.94 7.80 -5.21
CA SER A 204 30.34 8.99 -4.60
C SER A 204 28.83 9.12 -4.90
N LYS A 205 28.35 8.47 -5.97
CA LYS A 205 26.96 8.49 -6.43
C LYS A 205 26.29 7.14 -6.20
N HIS A 206 25.92 6.88 -4.96
CA HIS A 206 25.17 5.69 -4.54
C HIS A 206 23.68 6.00 -4.36
N ILE A 207 22.89 5.00 -3.92
CA ILE A 207 21.44 5.12 -3.75
C ILE A 207 20.99 6.29 -2.85
N CYS A 208 21.79 6.66 -1.86
CA CYS A 208 21.51 7.77 -0.93
C CYS A 208 22.09 9.11 -1.40
N TYR A 209 22.50 9.26 -2.67
CA TYR A 209 23.24 10.43 -3.15
C TYR A 209 22.52 11.77 -2.91
N PHE A 210 21.19 11.83 -2.98
CA PHE A 210 20.47 13.09 -2.74
C PHE A 210 20.27 13.42 -1.26
N LEU A 211 20.63 12.51 -0.36
CA LEU A 211 20.38 12.65 1.08
C LEU A 211 21.55 13.33 1.79
N LEU A 212 21.22 14.02 2.89
CA LEU A 212 22.20 14.60 3.80
C LEU A 212 22.57 13.59 4.90
N PRO A 213 23.85 13.25 5.08
CA PRO A 213 24.28 12.43 6.20
C PRO A 213 24.16 13.20 7.52
N ILE A 214 23.81 12.49 8.60
CA ILE A 214 23.85 13.01 9.96
C ILE A 214 25.31 13.17 10.37
N GLU A 215 25.71 14.40 10.72
CA GLU A 215 27.08 14.60 11.15
C GLU A 215 27.33 13.94 12.52
N PRO A 216 28.51 13.35 12.73
CA PRO A 216 28.87 12.75 14.01
C PRO A 216 28.75 13.70 15.22
N SER A 217 28.91 15.00 15.00
CA SER A 217 28.73 16.06 16.00
C SER A 217 27.28 16.15 16.49
N HIS A 218 26.30 16.13 15.57
CA HIS A 218 24.87 16.20 15.89
C HIS A 218 24.35 14.96 16.61
N LEU A 219 25.00 13.80 16.43
CA LEU A 219 24.64 12.58 17.16
C LEU A 219 24.71 12.76 18.68
N ARG A 220 25.46 13.74 19.19
CA ARG A 220 25.57 14.00 20.63
C ARG A 220 24.35 14.71 21.24
N SER A 221 23.48 15.29 20.41
CA SER A 221 22.36 16.13 20.88
C SER A 221 21.20 15.32 21.46
N SER A 222 20.98 14.09 20.98
CA SER A 222 19.96 13.18 21.50
C SER A 222 20.61 11.88 22.00
N PRO A 223 20.50 11.55 23.31
CA PRO A 223 21.01 10.28 23.85
C PRO A 223 20.48 9.03 23.14
N VAL A 224 19.22 9.06 22.68
CA VAL A 224 18.54 7.94 22.00
C VAL A 224 19.15 7.70 20.62
N VAL A 225 19.13 8.73 19.77
CA VAL A 225 19.80 8.73 18.46
C VAL A 225 21.27 8.32 18.61
N SER A 226 22.02 8.92 19.55
CA SER A 226 23.43 8.57 19.81
C SER A 226 23.62 7.07 20.05
N SER A 227 22.81 6.47 20.93
CA SER A 227 22.91 5.06 21.29
C SER A 227 22.71 4.15 20.09
N PHE A 228 21.64 4.36 19.31
CA PHE A 228 21.37 3.55 18.12
C PHE A 228 22.39 3.78 17.00
N CYS A 229 22.80 5.03 16.78
CA CYS A 229 23.81 5.35 15.77
C CYS A 229 25.16 4.68 16.08
N ASN A 230 25.55 4.61 17.36
CA ASN A 230 26.75 3.87 17.78
C ASN A 230 26.65 2.36 17.49
N MET A 231 25.44 1.77 17.46
CA MET A 231 25.28 0.35 17.13
C MET A 231 25.59 0.03 15.66
N TYR A 232 25.49 1.01 14.77
CA TYR A 232 25.77 0.89 13.34
C TYR A 232 27.27 1.03 12.98
N GLN A 233 28.17 1.06 13.99
CA GLN A 233 29.63 0.91 13.83
C GLN A 233 30.29 1.82 12.77
N GLY A 234 29.77 3.04 12.57
CA GLY A 234 30.34 4.02 11.63
C GLY A 234 29.78 3.97 10.21
N LEU A 235 28.72 3.20 9.95
CA LEU A 235 27.97 3.34 8.69
C LEU A 235 27.34 4.75 8.59
N PRO A 236 27.25 5.32 7.37
CA PRO A 236 26.58 6.59 7.16
C PRO A 236 25.08 6.46 7.43
N ILE A 237 24.55 7.42 8.20
CA ILE A 237 23.14 7.51 8.55
C ILE A 237 22.59 8.77 7.90
N TYR A 238 21.55 8.62 7.08
CA TYR A 238 20.99 9.72 6.31
C TYR A 238 19.70 10.25 6.92
N ARG A 239 19.54 11.56 6.79
CA ARG A 239 18.29 12.27 7.11
C ARG A 239 17.25 12.06 6.00
N PRO A 240 15.96 12.15 6.35
CA PRO A 240 14.90 12.29 5.35
C PRO A 240 15.09 13.57 4.53
N SER A 241 14.67 13.53 3.26
CA SER A 241 14.63 14.73 2.42
C SER A 241 13.43 15.60 2.78
N MET A 242 12.28 14.96 3.00
CA MET A 242 11.03 15.62 3.37
C MET A 242 10.40 14.91 4.55
N TYR A 243 9.70 15.67 5.38
CA TYR A 243 8.94 15.20 6.52
C TYR A 243 7.56 15.84 6.52
N LEU A 244 6.53 15.02 6.77
CA LEU A 244 5.15 15.47 6.92
C LEU A 244 4.54 14.90 8.20
N HIS A 245 3.65 15.68 8.80
CA HIS A 245 2.81 15.19 9.91
C HIS A 245 1.32 15.32 9.54
N ILE A 246 0.66 14.18 9.41
CA ILE A 246 -0.78 14.05 9.17
C ILE A 246 -1.49 13.58 10.45
N GLU A 247 -2.70 13.04 10.32
CA GLU A 247 -3.48 12.54 11.44
C GLU A 247 -2.86 11.30 12.11
N ARG A 248 -3.11 11.13 13.41
CA ARG A 248 -2.62 9.98 14.17
C ARG A 248 -3.48 8.74 13.92
N GLY A 249 -2.84 7.56 14.00
CA GLY A 249 -3.52 6.28 13.93
C GLY A 249 -3.66 5.72 12.52
N ILE A 250 -2.72 6.03 11.62
CA ILE A 250 -2.71 5.46 10.26
C ILE A 250 -2.58 3.94 10.35
N SER A 251 -3.50 3.21 9.73
CA SER A 251 -3.49 1.74 9.63
C SER A 251 -2.92 1.26 8.30
N THR A 252 -3.24 1.95 7.21
CA THR A 252 -2.87 1.55 5.85
C THR A 252 -2.39 2.78 5.07
N PHE A 253 -1.34 2.59 4.27
CA PHE A 253 -0.70 3.63 3.47
C PHE A 253 -0.33 3.06 2.10
N HIS A 254 -0.68 3.77 1.03
CA HIS A 254 -0.25 3.45 -0.33
C HIS A 254 0.14 4.73 -1.09
N ILE A 255 1.25 4.72 -1.83
CA ILE A 255 1.59 5.80 -2.77
C ILE A 255 0.60 5.75 -3.93
N ASN A 256 0.17 6.91 -4.42
CA ASN A 256 -0.63 6.96 -5.63
C ASN A 256 0.26 6.59 -6.85
N PRO A 257 -0.06 5.52 -7.58
CA PRO A 257 0.74 5.10 -8.73
C PRO A 257 0.72 6.11 -9.89
N LEU A 258 -0.27 7.02 -9.93
CA LEU A 258 -0.40 8.06 -10.96
C LEU A 258 0.32 9.37 -10.63
N ASP A 259 0.66 9.62 -9.37
CA ASP A 259 1.37 10.82 -8.92
C ASP A 259 2.22 10.48 -7.69
N ARG A 260 3.54 10.50 -7.85
CA ARG A 260 4.51 10.14 -6.80
C ARG A 260 4.51 11.10 -5.59
N PHE A 261 3.93 12.30 -5.69
CA PHE A 261 3.73 13.23 -4.59
C PHE A 261 2.36 13.08 -3.94
N CYS A 262 1.54 12.18 -4.45
CA CYS A 262 0.24 11.86 -3.92
C CYS A 262 0.28 10.50 -3.23
N PHE A 263 -0.44 10.37 -2.12
CA PHE A 263 -0.54 9.15 -1.35
C PHE A 263 -1.92 9.01 -0.71
N MET A 264 -2.25 7.79 -0.32
CA MET A 264 -3.52 7.39 0.25
C MET A 264 -3.33 6.87 1.65
N THR A 265 -4.19 7.30 2.57
CA THR A 265 -4.13 6.92 3.98
C THR A 265 -5.49 6.53 4.50
N VAL A 266 -5.51 5.47 5.30
CA VAL A 266 -6.67 5.01 6.07
C VAL A 266 -6.30 4.96 7.55
N SER A 267 -7.24 5.30 8.41
CA SER A 267 -7.11 5.12 9.86
C SER A 267 -8.32 4.35 10.41
N PRO A 268 -8.23 3.65 11.55
CA PRO A 268 -9.37 2.92 12.13
C PRO A 268 -10.59 3.77 12.49
N ARG A 269 -10.47 5.11 12.49
CA ARG A 269 -11.56 6.06 12.79
C ARG A 269 -11.70 7.16 11.74
N SER A 270 -10.90 7.10 10.68
CA SER A 270 -10.93 8.09 9.62
C SER A 270 -11.10 7.38 8.27
N PRO A 271 -11.94 7.92 7.37
CA PRO A 271 -12.15 7.33 6.07
C PRO A 271 -10.89 7.39 5.19
N LEU A 272 -10.93 6.78 4.02
CA LEU A 272 -9.85 6.89 3.04
C LEU A 272 -9.67 8.35 2.59
N PHE A 273 -8.42 8.82 2.64
CA PHE A 273 -8.01 10.10 2.08
C PHE A 273 -7.01 9.91 0.97
N ILE A 274 -7.12 10.72 -0.07
CA ILE A 274 -6.05 11.01 -1.02
C ILE A 274 -5.44 12.35 -0.61
N ARG A 275 -4.11 12.38 -0.44
CA ARG A 275 -3.35 13.56 -0.02
C ARG A 275 -2.23 13.83 -1.02
N LYS A 276 -1.98 15.10 -1.32
CA LYS A 276 -0.87 15.53 -2.17
C LYS A 276 0.08 16.39 -1.35
N ILE A 277 1.37 16.08 -1.43
CA ILE A 277 2.44 16.89 -0.83
C ILE A 277 2.44 18.25 -1.53
N ILE A 278 2.45 19.32 -0.74
CA ILE A 278 2.67 20.66 -1.26
C ILE A 278 4.18 20.88 -1.22
N LEU A 279 4.81 21.04 -2.38
CA LEU A 279 6.24 21.35 -2.51
C LEU A 279 6.44 22.87 -2.54
N PRO A 280 6.99 23.49 -1.48
CA PRO A 280 7.28 24.91 -1.50
C PRO A 280 8.49 25.21 -2.38
N LEU A 281 8.43 26.29 -3.15
CA LEU A 281 9.54 26.74 -3.99
C LEU A 281 10.85 26.93 -3.19
N THR A 282 10.76 27.43 -1.94
CA THR A 282 11.89 27.55 -1.01
C THR A 282 12.64 26.22 -0.84
N TYR A 283 11.91 25.13 -0.63
CA TYR A 283 12.51 23.81 -0.43
C TYR A 283 13.16 23.28 -1.70
N VAL A 284 12.50 23.41 -2.85
CA VAL A 284 13.02 22.95 -4.14
C VAL A 284 14.29 23.73 -4.52
N THR A 285 14.30 25.04 -4.27
CA THR A 285 15.45 25.92 -4.53
C THR A 285 16.64 25.56 -3.63
N PHE A 286 16.39 25.30 -2.34
CA PHE A 286 17.38 24.76 -1.41
C PHE A 286 17.98 23.44 -1.94
N LEU A 287 17.13 22.48 -2.29
CA LEU A 287 17.56 21.15 -2.73
C LEU A 287 18.39 21.25 -4.02
N SER A 288 17.94 22.03 -5.00
CA SER A 288 18.66 22.27 -6.25
C SER A 288 20.04 22.90 -6.01
N THR A 289 20.10 23.91 -5.12
CA THR A 289 21.35 24.59 -4.76
C THR A 289 22.32 23.65 -4.03
N PHE A 290 21.80 22.82 -3.11
CA PHE A 290 22.58 21.80 -2.42
C PHE A 290 23.14 20.76 -3.40
N ILE A 291 22.32 20.26 -4.34
CA ILE A 291 22.77 19.28 -5.34
C ILE A 291 23.82 19.89 -6.28
N SER A 292 23.64 21.14 -6.72
CA SER A 292 24.63 21.87 -7.51
C SER A 292 25.96 22.01 -6.75
N LEU A 293 25.90 22.39 -5.48
CA LEU A 293 27.05 22.47 -4.60
C LEU A 293 27.73 21.10 -4.44
N LYS A 294 26.94 20.04 -4.21
CA LYS A 294 27.43 18.68 -4.03
C LYS A 294 28.13 18.15 -5.28
N ASN A 295 27.58 18.40 -6.47
CA ASN A 295 28.23 18.07 -7.74
C ASN A 295 29.57 18.78 -7.91
N SER A 296 29.66 20.06 -7.53
CA SER A 296 30.91 20.82 -7.62
C SER A 296 32.00 20.23 -6.73
N ILE A 297 31.70 19.90 -5.47
CA ILE A 297 32.72 19.46 -4.52
C ILE A 297 33.07 17.98 -4.69
N GLN A 298 32.07 17.12 -4.88
CA GLN A 298 32.31 15.68 -5.09
C GLN A 298 32.86 15.36 -6.49
N GLY A 299 32.84 16.30 -7.42
CA GLY A 299 33.66 16.22 -8.64
C GLY A 299 35.15 16.23 -8.33
N ASP A 300 35.56 16.98 -7.29
CA ASP A 300 36.97 17.13 -6.89
C ASP A 300 37.42 16.06 -5.89
N THR A 301 36.51 15.53 -5.05
CA THR A 301 36.82 14.51 -4.05
C THR A 301 36.32 13.12 -4.44
N CYS A 302 37.22 12.12 -4.44
CA CYS A 302 36.87 10.71 -4.66
C CYS A 302 36.28 10.08 -3.37
N GLY A 303 35.07 10.48 -2.97
CA GLY A 303 34.43 9.94 -1.78
C GLY A 303 33.13 10.62 -1.37
N GLU A 304 32.43 9.99 -0.42
CA GLU A 304 31.25 10.56 0.20
C GLU A 304 31.63 11.57 1.29
N ILE A 305 31.01 12.75 1.25
CA ILE A 305 31.20 13.80 2.26
C ILE A 305 30.24 13.56 3.42
N LEU A 306 30.78 13.22 4.59
CA LEU A 306 30.00 12.90 5.80
C LEU A 306 29.70 14.10 6.71
N SER A 307 30.48 15.19 6.60
CA SER A 307 30.23 16.43 7.33
C SER A 307 30.35 17.61 6.36
N TRP A 308 29.21 18.21 6.08
CA TRP A 308 29.09 19.34 5.16
C TRP A 308 29.43 20.65 5.83
N ASP A 309 29.22 20.76 7.15
CA ASP A 309 29.64 21.93 7.92
C ASP A 309 31.16 22.07 7.95
N ASN A 310 31.91 20.97 8.06
CA ASN A 310 33.37 21.01 7.96
C ASN A 310 33.85 21.52 6.59
N VAL A 311 33.20 21.07 5.51
CA VAL A 311 33.53 21.52 4.15
C VAL A 311 33.15 23.00 3.98
N ALA A 312 32.02 23.44 4.53
CA ALA A 312 31.61 24.83 4.52
C ALA A 312 32.62 25.73 5.27
N GLN A 313 33.10 25.30 6.43
CA GLN A 313 34.13 25.99 7.22
C GLN A 313 35.46 26.11 6.47
N GLN A 314 35.89 25.05 5.77
CA GLN A 314 37.08 25.09 4.91
C GLN A 314 36.93 26.09 3.75
N ASN A 315 35.71 26.39 3.33
CA ASN A 315 35.40 27.37 2.29
C ASN A 315 35.03 28.76 2.86
N GLY A 316 35.18 29.00 4.17
CA GLY A 316 34.98 30.31 4.81
C GLY A 316 33.55 30.60 5.28
N PHE A 317 32.67 29.59 5.34
CA PHE A 317 31.29 29.73 5.82
C PHE A 317 31.11 29.11 7.20
N GLY A 318 30.19 29.65 8.02
CA GLY A 318 29.94 29.12 9.38
C GLY A 318 29.31 27.72 9.40
N SER A 319 28.50 27.40 8.40
CA SER A 319 27.77 26.13 8.23
C SER A 319 27.37 25.92 6.78
N LEU A 320 26.90 24.72 6.43
CA LEU A 320 26.32 24.42 5.13
C LEU A 320 25.18 25.38 4.78
N PHE A 321 24.28 25.67 5.73
CA PHE A 321 23.13 26.54 5.50
C PHE A 321 23.54 28.00 5.30
N SER A 322 24.56 28.48 6.02
CA SER A 322 25.15 29.79 5.76
C SER A 322 25.73 29.87 4.35
N TRP A 323 26.41 28.81 3.90
CA TRP A 323 26.94 28.75 2.53
C TRP A 323 25.83 28.79 1.48
N ILE A 324 24.78 27.99 1.64
CA ILE A 324 23.65 27.95 0.70
C ILE A 324 22.92 29.30 0.70
N SER A 325 22.67 29.90 1.88
CA SER A 325 22.00 31.21 1.97
C SER A 325 22.75 32.30 1.20
N ASN A 326 24.08 32.29 1.21
CA ASN A 326 24.90 33.24 0.46
C ASN A 326 24.84 33.02 -1.07
N LYS A 327 24.41 31.84 -1.55
CA LYS A 327 24.17 31.60 -2.98
C LYS A 327 22.84 32.17 -3.47
N PHE A 328 21.89 32.45 -2.57
CA PHE A 328 20.65 33.14 -2.92
C PHE A 328 20.92 34.64 -3.08
N THR A 329 21.47 35.01 -4.24
CA THR A 329 21.85 36.40 -4.54
C THR A 329 20.67 37.31 -4.88
N PHE A 330 19.54 36.74 -5.33
CA PHE A 330 18.36 37.49 -5.79
C PHE A 330 17.05 37.12 -5.08
N ASP A 331 17.06 36.11 -4.20
CA ASP A 331 15.85 35.56 -3.57
C ASP A 331 15.81 35.79 -2.05
N THR A 332 15.88 37.06 -1.63
CA THR A 332 15.81 37.41 -0.19
C THR A 332 14.52 36.95 0.48
N ASP A 333 13.44 36.83 -0.29
CA ASP A 333 12.13 36.35 0.19
C ASP A 333 12.17 34.87 0.59
N ILE A 334 13.04 34.06 -0.03
CA ILE A 334 13.22 32.64 0.31
C ILE A 334 13.86 32.52 1.69
N ILE A 335 14.92 33.29 1.96
CA ILE A 335 15.67 33.24 3.23
C ILE A 335 14.79 33.70 4.40
N ASN A 336 13.94 34.71 4.18
CA ASN A 336 13.06 35.26 5.21
C ASN A 336 11.77 34.43 5.42
N SER A 337 11.63 33.29 4.76
CA SER A 337 10.45 32.43 4.89
C SER A 337 10.56 31.50 6.11
N THR A 338 9.42 31.24 6.76
CA THR A 338 9.35 30.27 7.88
C THR A 338 9.81 28.87 7.48
N ILE A 339 9.66 28.53 6.19
CA ILE A 339 10.07 27.24 5.61
C ILE A 339 11.59 27.14 5.57
N TRP A 340 12.30 28.22 5.25
CA TRP A 340 13.76 28.23 5.31
C TRP A 340 14.26 28.04 6.74
N ASP A 341 13.66 28.74 7.71
CA ASP A 341 13.98 28.56 9.13
C ASP A 341 13.78 27.12 9.58
N ASP A 342 12.70 26.47 9.13
CA ASP A 342 12.46 25.04 9.37
C ASP A 342 13.53 24.15 8.73
N ILE A 343 13.89 24.38 7.46
CA ILE A 343 14.97 23.63 6.78
C ILE A 343 16.28 23.74 7.57
N VAL A 344 16.65 24.93 8.03
CA VAL A 344 17.86 25.15 8.82
C VAL A 344 17.76 24.44 10.19
N LYS A 345 16.65 24.63 10.89
CA LYS A 345 16.38 24.02 12.21
C LYS A 345 16.43 22.49 12.16
N TYR A 346 15.89 21.89 11.10
CA TYR A 346 15.86 20.45 10.89
C TYR A 346 17.01 19.93 9.99
N SER A 347 18.11 20.70 9.92
CA SER A 347 19.36 20.30 9.27
C SER A 347 19.19 19.79 7.83
N GLY A 348 18.38 20.49 7.04
CA GLY A 348 18.14 20.23 5.62
C GLY A 348 16.91 19.38 5.30
N THR A 349 16.19 18.91 6.32
CA THR A 349 14.91 18.21 6.13
C THR A 349 13.81 19.23 5.84
N GLY A 350 13.10 19.09 4.72
CA GLY A 350 11.94 19.93 4.41
C GLY A 350 10.72 19.53 5.23
N MET A 351 10.24 20.42 6.10
CA MET A 351 8.97 20.24 6.82
C MET A 351 7.83 20.66 5.90
N LEU A 352 7.16 19.69 5.29
CA LEU A 352 6.17 19.94 4.25
C LEU A 352 4.75 19.66 4.74
N ASP A 353 3.81 20.41 4.17
CA ASP A 353 2.38 20.19 4.35
C ASP A 353 1.81 19.28 3.26
N SER A 354 0.64 18.72 3.54
CA SER A 354 -0.15 17.97 2.55
C SER A 354 -1.57 18.49 2.47
N GLY A 355 -2.06 18.68 1.25
CA GLY A 355 -3.46 19.00 0.98
C GLY A 355 -4.29 17.71 0.86
N ILE A 356 -5.53 17.72 1.36
CA ILE A 356 -6.48 16.63 1.09
C ILE A 356 -7.07 16.87 -0.29
N VAL A 357 -6.77 15.96 -1.21
CA VAL A 357 -7.28 15.99 -2.59
C VAL A 357 -8.65 15.30 -2.67
N TRP A 358 -8.83 14.20 -1.95
CA TRP A 358 -10.13 13.54 -1.89
C TRP A 358 -10.29 12.86 -0.55
N LYS A 359 -11.55 12.72 -0.13
CA LYS A 359 -11.91 12.03 1.09
C LYS A 359 -13.18 11.25 0.81
N GLN A 360 -13.16 9.96 1.07
CA GLN A 360 -14.37 9.16 1.09
C GLN A 360 -15.35 9.74 2.12
N ARG A 361 -16.42 10.38 1.68
CA ARG A 361 -17.56 10.66 2.57
C ARG A 361 -18.27 9.34 2.81
N GLN A 362 -18.33 8.92 4.07
CA GLN A 362 -19.26 7.87 4.46
C GLN A 362 -20.66 8.32 4.03
N GLY A 363 -21.37 7.46 3.28
CA GLY A 363 -22.60 7.77 2.55
C GLY A 363 -23.68 8.51 3.36
N HIS A 364 -24.67 9.05 2.64
CA HIS A 364 -25.74 9.85 3.21
C HIS A 364 -26.41 9.20 4.43
N ALA A 365 -27.03 10.01 5.29
CA ALA A 365 -27.66 9.54 6.53
C ALA A 365 -28.67 8.40 6.32
N LYS A 366 -29.19 8.17 5.11
CA LYS A 366 -30.25 7.22 4.78
C LYS A 366 -29.73 6.03 3.95
N ASP A 367 -28.98 5.13 4.59
CA ASP A 367 -28.54 3.84 4.02
C ASP A 367 -29.34 2.68 4.65
N ASP A 368 -29.16 1.43 4.19
CA ASP A 368 -29.77 0.21 4.75
C ASP A 368 -29.62 0.11 6.29
N ILE A 369 -28.50 0.55 6.89
CA ILE A 369 -28.33 0.63 8.36
C ILE A 369 -29.33 1.62 8.98
N TYR A 370 -29.53 2.78 8.35
CA TYR A 370 -30.50 3.78 8.79
C TYR A 370 -31.93 3.26 8.63
N GLU A 371 -32.22 2.57 7.52
CA GLU A 371 -33.50 1.89 7.32
C GLU A 371 -33.73 0.81 8.39
N LEU A 372 -32.70 0.02 8.75
CA LEU A 372 -32.79 -1.04 9.75
C LEU A 372 -33.20 -0.52 11.14
N PHE A 373 -32.72 0.66 11.52
CA PHE A 373 -33.08 1.28 12.80
C PHE A 373 -34.34 2.16 12.73
N HIS A 374 -34.78 2.60 11.56
CA HIS A 374 -36.01 3.39 11.40
C HIS A 374 -37.25 2.58 10.99
N THR A 375 -37.08 1.37 10.42
CA THR A 375 -38.21 0.49 10.09
C THR A 375 -38.92 -0.03 11.34
N GLN A 376 -38.21 -0.18 12.47
CA GLN A 376 -38.84 -0.56 13.74
C GLN A 376 -39.84 0.48 14.27
N ASP A 377 -39.62 1.78 14.01
CA ASP A 377 -40.57 2.83 14.41
C ASP A 377 -41.88 2.78 13.58
N MET A 378 -41.83 2.29 12.35
CA MET A 378 -43.02 2.15 11.50
C MET A 378 -43.92 1.00 11.95
N LEU A 379 -43.36 -0.07 12.53
CA LEU A 379 -44.13 -1.18 13.08
C LEU A 379 -44.85 -0.83 14.40
N GLY A 380 -44.37 0.21 15.11
CA GLY A 380 -44.95 0.67 16.38
C GLY A 380 -46.12 1.65 16.26
N SER A 381 -46.33 2.30 15.11
CA SER A 381 -47.34 3.37 14.98
C SER A 381 -48.76 2.90 14.64
N SER A 382 -49.03 1.59 14.57
CA SER A 382 -50.39 1.08 14.31
C SER A 382 -51.33 1.12 15.53
N ARG A 383 -50.95 1.76 16.64
CA ARG A 383 -51.84 1.93 17.80
C ARG A 383 -51.68 3.29 18.48
N ARG A 384 -52.32 4.33 17.92
CA ARG A 384 -53.19 5.24 18.69
C ARG A 384 -53.88 6.26 17.78
N ASN A 385 -55.18 6.07 17.67
CA ASN A 385 -56.16 7.10 17.34
C ASN A 385 -55.96 8.32 18.25
N SER A 386 -55.57 9.46 17.69
CA SER A 386 -56.11 10.76 18.10
C SER A 386 -55.72 11.82 17.08
N SER A 387 -56.74 12.37 16.46
CA SER A 387 -56.75 13.59 15.67
C SER A 387 -56.09 14.76 16.41
N PHE A 388 -54.93 15.21 15.96
CA PHE A 388 -54.49 16.60 16.14
C PHE A 388 -53.85 17.10 14.85
N SER A 389 -54.69 17.78 14.07
CA SER A 389 -54.31 18.77 13.09
C SER A 389 -53.67 19.97 13.78
N THR A 390 -52.40 20.28 13.47
CA THR A 390 -51.92 21.67 13.31
C THR A 390 -50.53 21.70 12.66
N ALA A 391 -50.53 22.30 11.48
CA ALA A 391 -49.49 23.08 10.80
C ALA A 391 -48.13 23.31 11.49
N SER A 392 -47.08 23.10 10.68
CA SER A 392 -45.86 23.91 10.56
C SER A 392 -45.20 24.42 11.85
N SER A 393 -44.23 23.67 12.34
CA SER A 393 -43.08 24.26 13.01
C SER A 393 -41.82 23.62 12.43
N GLU A 394 -41.28 24.24 11.37
CA GLU A 394 -39.89 24.04 11.00
C GLU A 394 -39.02 24.21 12.25
N PRO A 395 -38.14 23.24 12.60
CA PRO A 395 -37.13 23.48 13.61
C PRO A 395 -36.14 24.48 13.03
N ARG A 396 -36.37 25.77 13.33
CA ARG A 396 -35.41 26.85 13.15
C ARG A 396 -34.07 26.42 13.76
N PRO A 397 -32.93 26.68 13.08
CA PRO A 397 -31.62 26.32 13.59
C PRO A 397 -31.33 27.14 14.85
N LEU A 398 -31.41 26.49 16.02
CA LEU A 398 -31.13 27.15 17.29
C LEU A 398 -29.63 27.42 17.43
N SER A 399 -29.37 28.64 17.88
CA SER A 399 -28.11 29.37 17.91
C SER A 399 -26.94 28.65 18.60
N ARG A 400 -25.76 29.06 18.16
CA ARG A 400 -24.37 28.62 18.44
C ARG A 400 -23.91 28.57 19.91
N ARG A 401 -24.79 28.54 20.92
CA ARG A 401 -24.41 28.83 22.33
C ARG A 401 -24.48 27.69 23.34
N ARG A 402 -24.48 26.41 22.95
CA ARG A 402 -24.17 25.31 23.88
C ARG A 402 -23.07 24.40 23.33
N ARG A 403 -21.82 24.87 23.44
CA ARG A 403 -20.62 24.04 23.22
C ARG A 403 -19.93 23.61 24.53
N GLU A 404 -20.60 23.74 25.69
CA GLU A 404 -19.91 23.56 26.99
C GLU A 404 -20.47 22.48 27.92
N SER A 405 -21.42 21.63 27.50
CA SER A 405 -21.92 20.54 28.37
C SER A 405 -21.42 19.14 27.98
N PHE A 406 -20.22 19.01 27.38
CA PHE A 406 -19.59 17.70 27.12
C PHE A 406 -18.70 17.20 28.26
N GLN A 407 -18.51 17.98 29.34
CA GLN A 407 -17.70 17.57 30.50
C GLN A 407 -18.49 16.91 31.65
N ALA A 408 -19.81 16.70 31.51
CA ALA A 408 -20.63 16.15 32.60
C ALA A 408 -21.15 14.71 32.38
N LEU A 409 -20.57 13.93 31.46
CA LEU A 409 -20.83 12.47 31.39
C LEU A 409 -19.88 11.72 32.34
N THR A 410 -19.93 12.08 33.62
CA THR A 410 -19.30 11.34 34.71
C THR A 410 -20.28 10.29 35.22
N ARG A 411 -20.02 9.03 34.85
CA ARG A 411 -20.34 7.72 35.49
C ARG A 411 -21.75 7.39 36.03
N ASP A 412 -22.69 8.32 36.15
CA ASP A 412 -24.04 8.04 36.68
C ASP A 412 -25.09 7.71 35.61
N ALA A 413 -24.78 7.88 34.31
CA ALA A 413 -25.69 7.54 33.22
C ALA A 413 -26.05 6.05 33.10
N PHE A 414 -25.40 5.15 33.85
CA PHE A 414 -25.68 3.71 33.83
C PHE A 414 -26.57 3.22 34.99
N ARG A 415 -27.06 4.10 35.87
CA ARG A 415 -27.88 3.69 37.03
C ARG A 415 -29.32 4.17 37.05
N GLU A 416 -29.73 5.07 36.17
CA GLU A 416 -31.16 5.35 36.01
C GLU A 416 -31.82 4.35 35.07
N ARG A 417 -32.87 3.68 35.57
CA ARG A 417 -33.80 2.93 34.74
C ARG A 417 -34.46 3.92 33.80
N MET A 418 -34.04 3.92 32.54
CA MET A 418 -34.76 4.66 31.50
C MET A 418 -36.11 3.99 31.28
N ASP A 419 -37.13 4.48 31.98
CA ASP A 419 -38.48 4.42 31.44
C ASP A 419 -38.41 5.13 30.08
N VAL A 420 -38.86 4.45 29.03
CA VAL A 420 -38.84 4.97 27.66
C VAL A 420 -40.02 5.94 27.52
N PRO A 421 -39.75 7.24 27.35
CA PRO A 421 -40.61 8.00 26.45
C PRO A 421 -39.79 8.82 25.45
N CYS A 422 -40.19 8.67 24.19
CA CYS A 422 -40.28 9.68 23.15
C CYS A 422 -39.28 10.87 23.18
N SER A 423 -38.66 11.07 22.02
CA SER A 423 -37.86 12.23 21.59
C SER A 423 -36.37 12.02 21.86
N THR A 424 -35.59 11.64 20.85
CA THR A 424 -35.34 12.51 19.70
C THR A 424 -34.45 11.76 18.72
N LYS A 425 -34.69 11.92 17.40
CA LYS A 425 -33.89 11.33 16.32
C LYS A 425 -32.37 11.53 16.48
N TRP A 426 -31.91 12.50 17.28
CA TRP A 426 -30.48 12.75 17.48
C TRP A 426 -29.74 11.62 18.18
N GLU A 427 -30.35 10.89 19.14
CA GLU A 427 -29.66 9.81 19.85
C GLU A 427 -29.37 8.65 18.91
N LEU A 428 -30.39 8.26 18.13
CA LEU A 428 -30.25 7.26 17.09
C LEU A 428 -29.31 7.76 15.97
N ASP A 429 -29.44 8.99 15.51
CA ASP A 429 -28.51 9.57 14.54
C ASP A 429 -27.08 9.59 15.08
N SER A 430 -26.89 9.86 16.38
CA SER A 430 -25.58 9.87 17.05
C SER A 430 -25.03 8.45 17.20
N PHE A 431 -25.88 7.49 17.52
CA PHE A 431 -25.54 6.07 17.55
C PHE A 431 -25.17 5.55 16.16
N ILE A 432 -25.97 5.83 15.14
CA ILE A 432 -25.70 5.49 13.74
C ILE A 432 -24.41 6.18 13.27
N ARG A 433 -24.19 7.45 13.60
CA ARG A 433 -22.90 8.14 13.35
C ARG A 433 -21.75 7.45 14.10
N GLY A 434 -21.99 6.94 15.31
CA GLY A 434 -21.03 6.17 16.09
C GLY A 434 -20.68 4.83 15.46
N LEU A 435 -21.67 4.07 14.99
CA LEU A 435 -21.48 2.83 14.25
C LEU A 435 -20.75 3.07 12.92
N ARG A 436 -21.12 4.12 12.18
CA ARG A 436 -20.45 4.53 10.93
C ARG A 436 -18.99 4.94 11.17
N ARG A 437 -18.68 5.57 12.30
CA ARG A 437 -17.27 5.81 12.67
C ARG A 437 -16.47 4.51 12.86
N ASN A 438 -17.14 3.37 12.98
CA ASN A 438 -16.52 2.04 13.09
C ASN A 438 -16.62 1.23 11.77
N THR A 439 -17.24 1.73 10.70
CA THR A 439 -17.13 1.17 9.33
C THR A 439 -15.85 1.74 8.69
N PHE A 440 -14.69 1.29 9.15
CA PHE A 440 -13.41 1.72 8.58
C PHE A 440 -12.91 0.69 7.57
N MET A 441 -12.21 1.20 6.55
CA MET A 441 -11.53 0.40 5.56
C MET A 441 -10.39 -0.39 6.22
N VAL A 442 -10.27 -1.67 5.84
CA VAL A 442 -9.21 -2.55 6.33
C VAL A 442 -8.05 -2.56 5.35
N ASP A 443 -8.35 -2.61 4.05
CA ASP A 443 -7.35 -2.69 2.98
C ASP A 443 -7.93 -2.12 1.68
N PHE A 444 -7.05 -1.69 0.77
CA PHE A 444 -7.44 -1.17 -0.53
C PHE A 444 -6.35 -1.34 -1.58
N GLU A 445 -6.77 -1.55 -2.81
CA GLU A 445 -5.92 -1.62 -3.99
C GLU A 445 -6.37 -0.58 -5.01
N ILE A 446 -5.40 -0.06 -5.77
CA ILE A 446 -5.62 0.97 -6.77
C ILE A 446 -5.46 0.31 -8.14
N VAL A 447 -6.42 0.51 -9.03
CA VAL A 447 -6.38 -0.03 -10.41
C VAL A 447 -6.70 1.06 -11.43
N GLU A 448 -6.05 1.03 -12.60
CA GLU A 448 -6.49 1.79 -13.76
C GLU A 448 -7.47 0.94 -14.57
N LYS A 449 -8.59 1.54 -15.01
CA LYS A 449 -9.51 0.86 -15.93
C LYS A 449 -8.84 0.71 -17.30
N ILE A 450 -8.53 -0.52 -17.68
CA ILE A 450 -8.02 -0.85 -19.00
C ILE A 450 -9.25 -1.07 -19.90
N SER A 451 -9.31 -0.36 -21.03
CA SER A 451 -10.33 -0.69 -22.03
C SER A 451 -9.92 -2.00 -22.70
N HIS A 452 -10.51 -3.13 -22.26
CA HIS A 452 -10.36 -4.43 -22.92
C HIS A 452 -11.02 -4.36 -24.29
N ARG A 453 -10.30 -3.82 -25.29
CA ARG A 453 -10.69 -3.94 -26.69
C ARG A 453 -10.30 -5.34 -27.14
N ASN A 454 -11.15 -6.33 -26.87
CA ASN A 454 -11.02 -7.66 -27.46
C ASN A 454 -11.03 -7.47 -28.98
N GLY A 455 -9.87 -7.68 -29.60
CA GLY A 455 -9.72 -7.63 -31.04
C GLY A 455 -10.45 -8.79 -31.67
N ASN A 456 -11.72 -8.59 -32.07
CA ASN A 456 -12.29 -9.26 -33.24
C ASN A 456 -13.70 -8.80 -33.67
N ASP A 457 -14.18 -7.62 -33.28
CA ASP A 457 -15.40 -7.06 -33.89
C ASP A 457 -15.05 -5.88 -34.79
N GLY A 458 -15.23 -6.12 -36.09
CA GLY A 458 -15.02 -5.17 -37.16
C GLY A 458 -16.00 -4.00 -37.11
N VAL A 459 -15.52 -2.87 -37.59
CA VAL A 459 -16.28 -1.81 -38.26
C VAL A 459 -17.65 -1.51 -37.63
N ASN A 460 -17.63 -1.05 -36.37
CA ASN A 460 -18.58 -0.04 -35.94
C ASN A 460 -17.82 1.30 -35.91
N GLU A 461 -18.09 2.14 -36.90
CA GLU A 461 -17.64 3.53 -37.00
C GLU A 461 -18.33 4.46 -35.96
N ASP A 462 -18.91 3.91 -34.90
CA ASP A 462 -19.68 4.67 -33.89
C ASP A 462 -18.96 4.87 -32.55
N ASP A 463 -17.64 4.59 -32.46
CA ASP A 463 -16.80 5.08 -31.34
C ASP A 463 -16.09 6.41 -31.66
N ASN A 464 -16.63 7.16 -32.63
CA ASN A 464 -16.45 8.61 -32.72
C ASN A 464 -17.33 9.38 -31.72
N THR A 465 -17.93 8.72 -30.72
CA THR A 465 -18.20 9.39 -29.43
C THR A 465 -16.89 9.54 -28.64
N THR A 466 -15.90 10.18 -29.26
CA THR A 466 -15.12 11.19 -28.54
C THR A 466 -16.13 12.20 -28.00
N ASP A 467 -16.16 12.35 -26.68
CA ASP A 467 -16.68 13.52 -25.94
C ASP A 467 -18.02 13.47 -25.19
N GLU A 468 -18.69 12.32 -25.00
CA GLU A 468 -19.80 12.28 -24.00
C GLU A 468 -19.31 12.22 -22.53
N SER A 469 -18.00 12.20 -22.28
CA SER A 469 -17.43 12.28 -20.92
C SER A 469 -16.51 13.47 -20.66
N ASP A 470 -16.37 14.36 -21.64
CA ASP A 470 -15.67 15.64 -21.46
C ASP A 470 -16.65 16.75 -21.03
N GLU A 471 -17.95 16.50 -21.16
CA GLU A 471 -18.98 17.38 -20.63
C GLU A 471 -19.10 17.20 -19.10
N THR A 472 -18.44 18.10 -18.37
CA THR A 472 -18.59 18.37 -16.92
C THR A 472 -17.93 17.44 -15.90
N MET A 473 -17.05 16.51 -16.30
CA MET A 473 -16.20 15.76 -15.37
C MET A 473 -15.00 16.62 -14.94
N THR A 474 -15.21 17.56 -14.03
CA THR A 474 -14.09 18.17 -13.30
C THR A 474 -13.46 17.08 -12.42
N SER A 475 -12.42 16.41 -12.91
CA SER A 475 -11.51 15.62 -12.07
C SER A 475 -10.82 16.57 -11.11
N PHE A 476 -11.15 16.48 -9.83
CA PHE A 476 -10.56 17.34 -8.83
C PHE A 476 -9.03 17.11 -8.75
N LEU A 477 -8.28 18.14 -9.13
CA LEU A 477 -6.82 18.35 -9.09
C LEU A 477 -5.88 17.46 -9.93
N THR A 478 -6.31 16.34 -10.51
CA THR A 478 -5.56 15.68 -11.61
C THR A 478 -6.53 15.00 -12.58
N ASP A 479 -6.46 15.34 -13.87
CA ASP A 479 -7.22 14.64 -14.93
C ASP A 479 -6.89 13.14 -15.01
N ASN A 480 -5.78 12.77 -14.38
CA ASN A 480 -5.31 11.40 -14.25
C ASN A 480 -6.28 10.49 -13.46
N TYR A 481 -7.13 11.01 -12.58
CA TYR A 481 -8.06 10.16 -11.82
C TYR A 481 -9.27 9.65 -12.61
N LYS A 482 -9.50 10.13 -13.84
CA LYS A 482 -10.66 9.73 -14.67
C LYS A 482 -10.75 8.21 -14.86
N LYS A 483 -9.60 7.52 -14.90
CA LYS A 483 -9.50 6.05 -15.06
C LYS A 483 -9.09 5.32 -13.78
N MET A 484 -8.88 6.03 -12.67
CA MET A 484 -8.43 5.43 -11.42
C MET A 484 -9.63 4.94 -10.60
N ASP A 485 -9.65 3.65 -10.27
CA ASP A 485 -10.57 3.08 -9.31
C ASP A 485 -9.81 2.64 -8.06
N ILE A 486 -10.40 2.89 -6.89
CA ILE A 486 -9.93 2.42 -5.60
C ILE A 486 -10.86 1.31 -5.15
N VAL A 487 -10.39 0.08 -5.17
CA VAL A 487 -11.14 -1.08 -4.68
C VAL A 487 -10.76 -1.28 -3.22
N CYS A 488 -11.76 -1.28 -2.35
CA CYS A 488 -11.53 -1.38 -0.92
C CYS A 488 -12.48 -2.34 -0.23
N ILE A 489 -12.01 -2.88 0.88
CA ILE A 489 -12.81 -3.72 1.77
C ILE A 489 -12.82 -3.09 3.16
N ASP A 490 -13.99 -3.07 3.79
CA ASP A 490 -14.18 -2.56 5.15
C ASP A 490 -14.22 -3.65 6.22
N HIS A 491 -14.31 -3.22 7.48
CA HIS A 491 -14.39 -4.11 8.63
C HIS A 491 -15.60 -5.08 8.59
N PHE A 492 -16.68 -4.71 7.89
CA PHE A 492 -17.86 -5.54 7.72
C PHE A 492 -17.78 -6.44 6.48
N VAL A 493 -16.61 -6.50 5.83
CA VAL A 493 -16.39 -7.28 4.62
C VAL A 493 -17.24 -6.75 3.44
N THR A 494 -17.49 -5.43 3.43
CA THR A 494 -18.13 -4.74 2.31
C THR A 494 -17.09 -4.43 1.26
N LEU A 495 -17.22 -5.01 0.06
CA LEU A 495 -16.38 -4.65 -1.08
C LEU A 495 -16.98 -3.44 -1.77
N SER A 496 -16.21 -2.36 -1.86
CA SER A 496 -16.61 -1.15 -2.60
C SER A 496 -15.54 -0.76 -3.60
N ALA A 497 -15.94 -0.25 -4.77
CA ALA A 497 -15.01 0.44 -5.66
C ALA A 497 -15.41 1.90 -5.81
N PHE A 498 -14.47 2.81 -5.58
CA PHE A 498 -14.66 4.24 -5.70
C PHE A 498 -13.89 4.76 -6.91
N ARG A 499 -14.48 5.70 -7.63
CA ARG A 499 -13.72 6.58 -8.53
C ARG A 499 -13.74 7.98 -7.95
N PRO A 500 -12.59 8.56 -7.60
CA PRO A 500 -12.55 9.90 -7.03
C PRO A 500 -13.27 10.91 -7.95
N ARG A 501 -14.40 11.45 -7.47
CA ARG A 501 -15.27 12.44 -8.12
C ARG A 501 -15.80 13.39 -7.05
N TYR A 502 -16.51 14.45 -7.46
CA TYR A 502 -17.17 15.37 -6.51
C TYR A 502 -18.28 14.71 -5.66
N TYR A 503 -18.87 13.64 -6.17
CA TYR A 503 -19.88 12.83 -5.48
C TYR A 503 -19.23 11.53 -5.02
N ASP A 504 -19.43 11.16 -3.76
CA ASP A 504 -18.72 10.08 -3.07
C ASP A 504 -19.46 8.73 -3.11
N GLU A 505 -20.21 8.47 -4.18
CA GLU A 505 -20.90 7.20 -4.36
C GLU A 505 -19.94 6.13 -4.91
N PRO A 506 -19.92 4.92 -4.32
CA PRO A 506 -19.17 3.82 -4.88
C PRO A 506 -19.77 3.41 -6.23
N ILE A 507 -18.92 3.13 -7.22
CA ILE A 507 -19.31 2.54 -8.51
C ILE A 507 -20.00 1.20 -8.30
N ILE A 508 -19.46 0.41 -7.37
CA ILE A 508 -20.01 -0.86 -6.94
C ILE A 508 -19.86 -0.96 -5.43
N LYS A 509 -20.89 -1.46 -4.76
CA LYS A 509 -20.90 -1.73 -3.32
C LYS A 509 -21.58 -3.08 -3.08
N ILE A 510 -20.86 -4.00 -2.45
CA ILE A 510 -21.35 -5.31 -2.04
C ILE A 510 -21.43 -5.30 -0.51
N ASP A 511 -22.61 -5.03 0.05
CA ASP A 511 -22.81 -4.79 1.50
C ASP A 511 -22.60 -6.02 2.38
N SER A 512 -22.71 -7.24 1.85
CA SER A 512 -22.35 -8.44 2.60
C SER A 512 -21.92 -9.57 1.68
N LEU A 513 -20.73 -10.12 1.92
CA LEU A 513 -20.31 -11.39 1.33
C LEU A 513 -21.04 -12.58 1.98
N SER A 514 -21.51 -12.41 3.22
CA SER A 514 -22.32 -13.41 3.92
C SER A 514 -23.78 -13.26 3.50
N ASN A 515 -24.36 -14.29 2.87
CA ASN A 515 -25.71 -14.21 2.32
C ASN A 515 -26.81 -14.35 3.41
N LYS A 516 -26.67 -13.66 4.56
CA LYS A 516 -27.63 -13.73 5.67
C LYS A 516 -29.01 -13.21 5.28
N ASN A 517 -29.08 -12.23 4.36
CA ASN A 517 -30.35 -11.66 3.90
C ASN A 517 -31.11 -12.56 2.91
N GLY A 518 -30.58 -13.76 2.60
CA GLY A 518 -31.28 -14.77 1.83
C GLY A 518 -32.36 -15.53 2.62
N SER A 519 -32.48 -15.34 3.94
CA SER A 519 -33.52 -16.00 4.76
C SER A 519 -34.74 -15.11 5.06
N GLU A 520 -34.72 -13.83 4.72
CA GLU A 520 -35.89 -12.94 4.88
C GLU A 520 -36.75 -12.95 3.63
N ASN A 521 -37.36 -14.11 3.38
CA ASN A 521 -38.72 -14.28 2.87
C ASN A 521 -39.08 -15.77 3.03
N GLY A 522 -39.08 -16.22 4.28
CA GLY A 522 -39.69 -17.49 4.72
C GLY A 522 -41.22 -17.47 4.63
N THR A 523 -41.78 -16.95 3.53
CA THR A 523 -43.20 -17.17 3.19
C THR A 523 -43.43 -17.62 1.74
N ASN A 524 -42.39 -17.71 0.88
CA ASN A 524 -42.56 -18.24 -0.49
C ASN A 524 -41.61 -19.42 -0.80
N GLU A 525 -41.09 -20.13 0.21
CA GLU A 525 -40.35 -21.39 -0.01
C GLU A 525 -41.23 -22.54 -0.53
N GLU A 526 -42.57 -22.38 -0.57
CA GLU A 526 -43.46 -23.37 -1.20
C GLU A 526 -43.62 -23.20 -2.72
N GLU A 527 -43.33 -22.04 -3.33
CA GLU A 527 -43.51 -21.88 -4.79
C GLU A 527 -42.27 -22.25 -5.63
N TRP A 528 -41.07 -22.31 -5.03
CA TRP A 528 -39.86 -22.77 -5.74
C TRP A 528 -39.67 -24.29 -5.71
N ALA A 529 -40.31 -24.99 -4.76
CA ALA A 529 -40.23 -26.44 -4.68
C ALA A 529 -40.99 -27.15 -5.82
N GLU A 530 -41.98 -26.50 -6.46
CA GLU A 530 -42.80 -27.16 -7.49
C GLU A 530 -42.44 -26.81 -8.94
N SER A 531 -41.57 -25.82 -9.20
CA SER A 531 -41.44 -25.28 -10.56
C SER A 531 -40.27 -25.82 -11.41
N GLN A 532 -39.40 -26.69 -10.90
CA GLN A 532 -38.38 -27.38 -11.73
C GLN A 532 -38.11 -28.83 -11.29
N MET A 533 -39.14 -29.68 -11.33
CA MET A 533 -38.96 -31.13 -11.42
C MET A 533 -38.54 -31.53 -12.85
N LYS A 534 -37.24 -31.53 -13.17
CA LYS A 534 -36.66 -32.30 -14.30
C LYS A 534 -35.25 -32.82 -13.99
N VAL A 535 -35.21 -33.95 -13.30
CA VAL A 535 -34.29 -35.13 -13.38
C VAL A 535 -32.75 -34.97 -13.44
N ASP A 536 -32.15 -33.78 -13.60
CA ASP A 536 -30.68 -33.57 -13.49
C ASP A 536 -30.26 -32.65 -12.30
N GLY A 537 -31.18 -32.39 -11.35
CA GLY A 537 -31.01 -31.37 -10.30
C GLY A 537 -30.17 -31.74 -9.07
N GLN A 538 -29.99 -33.03 -8.76
CA GLN A 538 -29.46 -33.43 -7.44
C GLN A 538 -27.98 -33.05 -7.20
N VAL A 539 -27.17 -32.94 -8.26
CA VAL A 539 -25.76 -32.51 -8.18
C VAL A 539 -25.63 -30.98 -8.15
N ILE A 540 -26.56 -30.27 -8.81
CA ILE A 540 -26.57 -28.80 -8.88
C ILE A 540 -27.01 -28.20 -7.53
N ASP A 541 -27.94 -28.87 -6.83
CA ASP A 541 -28.41 -28.46 -5.52
C ASP A 541 -27.30 -28.55 -4.44
N ASP A 542 -26.45 -29.59 -4.49
CA ASP A 542 -25.35 -29.77 -3.52
C ASP A 542 -24.23 -28.72 -3.71
N GLU A 543 -23.79 -28.44 -4.94
CA GLU A 543 -22.81 -27.36 -5.20
C GLU A 543 -23.35 -26.01 -4.71
N THR A 544 -24.62 -25.72 -4.97
CA THR A 544 -25.26 -24.46 -4.57
C THR A 544 -25.40 -24.36 -3.04
N ALA A 545 -25.72 -25.46 -2.36
CA ALA A 545 -25.77 -25.54 -0.91
C ALA A 545 -24.37 -25.34 -0.27
N GLN A 546 -23.35 -26.03 -0.79
CA GLN A 546 -21.96 -25.89 -0.33
C GLN A 546 -21.43 -24.48 -0.58
N PHE A 547 -21.75 -23.88 -1.72
CA PHE A 547 -21.41 -22.49 -2.02
C PHE A 547 -22.10 -21.51 -1.07
N LYS A 548 -23.39 -21.70 -0.78
CA LYS A 548 -24.12 -20.91 0.22
C LYS A 548 -23.51 -21.04 1.61
N GLN A 549 -23.11 -22.25 2.01
CA GLN A 549 -22.43 -22.49 3.27
C GLN A 549 -21.05 -21.81 3.31
N ALA A 550 -20.26 -21.96 2.25
CA ALA A 550 -18.93 -21.35 2.14
C ALA A 550 -18.99 -19.82 2.21
N LEU A 551 -19.93 -19.19 1.50
CA LEU A 551 -20.18 -17.75 1.61
C LEU A 551 -20.64 -17.33 3.02
N GLY A 552 -21.48 -18.14 3.65
CA GLY A 552 -21.94 -17.90 5.03
C GLY A 552 -20.84 -18.00 6.09
N ASN A 553 -19.77 -18.73 5.80
CA ASN A 553 -18.63 -18.90 6.70
C ASN A 553 -17.62 -17.75 6.63
N LEU A 554 -17.63 -16.93 5.57
CA LEU A 554 -16.75 -15.77 5.46
C LEU A 554 -17.04 -14.78 6.61
N CYS A 555 -16.02 -14.43 7.39
CA CYS A 555 -16.24 -13.68 8.63
C CYS A 555 -15.19 -12.61 8.94
N SER A 556 -13.97 -12.72 8.41
CA SER A 556 -12.88 -11.81 8.74
C SER A 556 -11.90 -11.69 7.57
N PHE A 557 -12.10 -10.61 6.82
CA PHE A 557 -11.20 -10.21 5.75
C PHE A 557 -9.75 -10.05 6.24
N LYS A 558 -8.79 -10.48 5.41
CA LYS A 558 -7.35 -10.40 5.68
C LYS A 558 -6.58 -9.58 4.66
N LYS A 559 -6.77 -9.84 3.36
CA LYS A 559 -6.00 -9.15 2.32
C LYS A 559 -6.72 -9.14 0.98
N LEU A 560 -6.62 -8.02 0.28
CA LEU A 560 -7.16 -7.84 -1.07
C LEU A 560 -5.99 -7.85 -2.05
N PHE A 561 -6.14 -8.61 -3.12
CA PHE A 561 -5.28 -8.55 -4.29
C PHE A 561 -6.16 -8.30 -5.51
N MET A 562 -5.73 -7.40 -6.40
CA MET A 562 -6.34 -7.27 -7.72
C MET A 562 -5.53 -8.13 -8.68
N LEU A 563 -6.16 -9.04 -9.43
CA LEU A 563 -5.47 -9.86 -10.44
C LEU A 563 -5.44 -9.16 -11.80
N ASP A 564 -6.55 -8.53 -12.15
CA ASP A 564 -6.70 -7.57 -13.25
C ASP A 564 -7.50 -6.34 -12.75
N ASP A 565 -7.94 -5.46 -13.64
CA ASP A 565 -8.75 -4.31 -13.27
C ASP A 565 -10.21 -4.67 -12.91
N SER A 566 -10.59 -5.95 -12.95
CA SER A 566 -11.94 -6.47 -12.71
C SER A 566 -12.00 -7.56 -11.62
N LEU A 567 -11.00 -8.44 -11.57
CA LEU A 567 -10.91 -9.65 -10.76
C LEU A 567 -10.28 -9.32 -9.40
N CYS A 568 -11.14 -9.25 -8.38
CA CYS A 568 -10.76 -9.13 -6.98
C CYS A 568 -10.48 -10.52 -6.41
N PHE A 569 -9.26 -10.75 -5.94
CA PHE A 569 -8.86 -11.92 -5.16
C PHE A 569 -8.81 -11.52 -3.68
N ILE A 570 -9.74 -12.07 -2.90
CA ILE A 570 -9.99 -11.68 -1.51
C ILE A 570 -9.64 -12.87 -0.62
N LEU A 571 -8.73 -12.64 0.31
CA LEU A 571 -8.37 -13.63 1.32
C LEU A 571 -9.12 -13.33 2.62
N ASP A 572 -9.87 -14.33 3.09
CA ASP A 572 -10.58 -14.35 4.36
C ASP A 572 -9.99 -15.42 5.29
N THR A 573 -10.33 -15.41 6.58
CA THR A 573 -9.96 -16.48 7.51
C THR A 573 -10.46 -17.85 7.09
N HIS A 574 -11.63 -17.93 6.44
CA HIS A 574 -12.30 -19.19 6.11
C HIS A 574 -12.41 -19.48 4.61
N GLY A 575 -11.72 -18.69 3.78
CA GLY A 575 -11.66 -19.01 2.36
C GLY A 575 -10.96 -17.97 1.51
N VAL A 576 -10.88 -18.29 0.23
CA VAL A 576 -10.43 -17.38 -0.83
C VAL A 576 -11.63 -17.10 -1.72
N LEU A 577 -11.93 -15.83 -1.95
CA LEU A 577 -13.02 -15.41 -2.81
C LEU A 577 -12.46 -14.72 -4.05
N LEU A 578 -12.97 -15.09 -5.22
CA LEU A 578 -12.67 -14.47 -6.50
C LEU A 578 -13.95 -13.81 -7.02
N ILE A 579 -13.90 -12.51 -7.26
CA ILE A 579 -15.04 -11.71 -7.74
C ILE A 579 -14.64 -10.96 -9.01
N ASN A 580 -15.41 -11.09 -10.07
CA ASN A 580 -15.38 -10.16 -11.19
C ASN A 580 -16.33 -8.98 -10.92
N ARG A 581 -15.78 -7.82 -10.57
CA ARG A 581 -16.57 -6.65 -10.20
C ARG A 581 -17.37 -6.02 -11.34
N PHE A 582 -17.01 -6.28 -12.61
CA PHE A 582 -17.73 -5.74 -13.76
C PHE A 582 -18.96 -6.56 -14.16
N GLU A 583 -19.04 -7.81 -13.72
CA GLU A 583 -20.15 -8.72 -14.08
C GLU A 583 -21.20 -8.90 -12.98
N ILE A 584 -20.99 -8.31 -11.80
CA ILE A 584 -21.96 -8.40 -10.70
C ILE A 584 -23.25 -7.68 -11.11
N LYS A 585 -24.34 -8.46 -11.18
CA LYS A 585 -25.70 -7.94 -11.42
C LYS A 585 -26.47 -7.75 -10.13
N ASN A 586 -26.22 -8.60 -9.13
CA ASN A 586 -26.92 -8.56 -7.84
C ASN A 586 -25.92 -8.42 -6.69
N THR A 587 -25.83 -7.22 -6.13
CA THR A 587 -24.92 -6.91 -5.00
C THR A 587 -25.46 -7.34 -3.64
N LYS A 588 -26.78 -7.55 -3.51
CA LYS A 588 -27.43 -7.94 -2.25
C LYS A 588 -27.47 -9.46 -2.04
N ASN A 589 -27.58 -10.23 -3.12
CA ASN A 589 -27.60 -11.68 -3.07
C ASN A 589 -26.61 -12.27 -4.07
N LEU A 590 -25.42 -12.59 -3.56
CA LEU A 590 -24.31 -13.08 -4.37
C LEU A 590 -24.60 -14.43 -5.05
N LEU A 591 -25.48 -15.26 -4.48
CA LEU A 591 -25.88 -16.54 -5.07
C LEU A 591 -26.58 -16.38 -6.43
N ARG A 592 -27.22 -15.23 -6.68
CA ARG A 592 -27.98 -14.94 -7.91
C ARG A 592 -27.10 -14.50 -9.08
N ASN A 593 -25.80 -14.26 -8.87
CA ASN A 593 -24.87 -13.95 -9.96
C ASN A 593 -24.46 -15.21 -10.72
N SER A 594 -23.84 -15.08 -11.89
CA SER A 594 -23.38 -16.23 -12.67
C SER A 594 -22.26 -16.99 -11.93
N LYS A 595 -21.97 -18.23 -12.36
CA LYS A 595 -20.84 -19.02 -11.81
C LYS A 595 -19.48 -18.39 -12.15
N ASP A 596 -19.42 -17.50 -13.13
CA ASP A 596 -18.17 -16.88 -13.61
C ASP A 596 -17.85 -15.60 -12.84
N THR A 597 -18.87 -14.92 -12.34
CA THR A 597 -18.70 -13.67 -11.59
C THR A 597 -18.17 -13.88 -10.18
N ILE A 598 -18.59 -14.95 -9.48
CA ILE A 598 -18.24 -15.17 -8.06
C ILE A 598 -17.88 -16.63 -7.81
N ARG A 599 -16.68 -16.85 -7.28
CA ARG A 599 -16.16 -18.19 -6.95
C ARG A 599 -15.44 -18.19 -5.62
N ILE A 600 -15.51 -19.29 -4.90
CA ILE A 600 -14.95 -19.41 -3.55
C ILE A 600 -14.17 -20.72 -3.38
N ILE A 601 -13.08 -20.67 -2.62
CA ILE A 601 -12.41 -21.84 -2.07
C ILE A 601 -12.64 -21.83 -0.55
N PRO A 602 -13.46 -22.74 0.00
CA PRO A 602 -13.60 -22.86 1.45
C PRO A 602 -12.35 -23.49 2.03
N HIS A 603 -11.67 -22.77 2.93
CA HIS A 603 -10.50 -23.28 3.64
C HIS A 603 -10.25 -22.47 4.91
N ASP A 604 -10.07 -23.15 6.03
CA ASP A 604 -9.79 -22.50 7.30
C ASP A 604 -8.30 -22.21 7.45
N PHE A 605 -7.90 -20.98 7.12
CA PHE A 605 -6.53 -20.50 7.28
C PHE A 605 -6.23 -20.08 8.73
N GLY A 606 -7.27 -19.79 9.53
CA GLY A 606 -7.14 -19.15 10.82
C GLY A 606 -6.64 -17.70 10.73
N LEU A 607 -5.95 -17.22 11.78
CA LEU A 607 -5.47 -15.83 11.84
C LEU A 607 -4.15 -15.66 11.08
N ILE A 608 -4.27 -15.06 9.89
CA ILE A 608 -3.17 -14.73 8.97
C ILE A 608 -2.53 -13.40 9.36
N ASN A 609 -1.19 -13.35 9.35
CA ASN A 609 -0.39 -12.14 9.58
C ASN A 609 -0.03 -11.41 8.27
N ASP A 610 0.44 -12.15 7.26
CA ASP A 610 0.75 -11.63 5.93
C ASP A 610 0.72 -12.74 4.87
N THR A 611 0.64 -12.37 3.60
CA THR A 611 0.56 -13.32 2.47
C THR A 611 1.33 -12.90 1.24
N ILE A 612 1.74 -13.90 0.46
CA ILE A 612 2.24 -13.78 -0.91
C ILE A 612 1.36 -14.63 -1.84
N VAL A 613 0.95 -14.07 -2.98
CA VAL A 613 0.19 -14.78 -4.03
C VAL A 613 1.04 -14.90 -5.29
N ILE A 614 1.27 -16.13 -5.75
CA ILE A 614 1.96 -16.42 -7.02
C ILE A 614 0.98 -17.08 -7.96
N ILE A 615 0.51 -16.36 -8.97
CA ILE A 615 -0.32 -16.94 -10.02
C ILE A 615 0.58 -17.75 -10.95
N ASN A 616 0.29 -19.05 -11.09
CA ASN A 616 1.05 -19.92 -11.99
C ASN A 616 0.47 -19.88 -13.39
N ASP A 617 -0.85 -19.93 -13.49
CA ASP A 617 -1.59 -19.95 -14.74
C ASP A 617 -2.95 -19.27 -14.54
N ILE A 618 -3.33 -18.50 -15.54
CA ILE A 618 -4.61 -17.81 -15.61
C ILE A 618 -5.09 -17.92 -17.07
N ASP A 619 -6.24 -18.53 -17.27
CA ASP A 619 -6.85 -18.72 -18.59
C ASP A 619 -8.19 -18.01 -18.61
N VAL A 620 -8.21 -16.79 -19.15
CA VAL A 620 -9.42 -16.03 -19.43
C VAL A 620 -9.87 -16.41 -20.83
N GLY A 621 -10.79 -17.36 -20.94
CA GLY A 621 -11.39 -17.73 -22.22
C GLY A 621 -12.24 -16.60 -22.83
N THR A 622 -12.70 -16.77 -24.07
CA THR A 622 -13.65 -15.85 -24.75
C THR A 622 -14.95 -15.63 -23.98
N ASP A 623 -15.31 -16.59 -23.12
CA ASP A 623 -16.55 -16.60 -22.35
C ASP A 623 -16.38 -16.01 -20.94
N ASN A 624 -15.27 -15.30 -20.65
CA ASN A 624 -14.89 -14.77 -19.33
C ASN A 624 -14.73 -15.85 -18.22
N VAL A 625 -14.78 -17.13 -18.59
CA VAL A 625 -14.57 -18.26 -17.65
C VAL A 625 -13.09 -18.36 -17.31
N CYS A 626 -12.69 -17.78 -16.18
CA CYS A 626 -11.30 -17.76 -15.72
C CYS A 626 -10.92 -19.09 -15.03
N ALA A 627 -10.04 -19.91 -15.61
CA ALA A 627 -9.34 -20.93 -14.82
C ALA A 627 -8.10 -20.30 -14.18
N LEU A 628 -7.90 -20.53 -12.88
CA LEU A 628 -6.81 -19.90 -12.14
C LEU A 628 -6.12 -20.93 -11.28
N THR A 629 -4.79 -21.07 -11.42
CA THR A 629 -3.97 -21.85 -10.50
C THR A 629 -2.93 -20.96 -9.84
N PHE A 630 -2.77 -21.09 -8.53
CA PHE A 630 -1.89 -20.21 -7.76
C PHE A 630 -1.22 -20.95 -6.59
N HIS A 631 -0.09 -20.41 -6.15
CA HIS A 631 0.49 -20.71 -4.85
C HIS A 631 0.27 -19.54 -3.90
N LEU A 632 -0.14 -19.84 -2.68
CA LEU A 632 -0.33 -18.88 -1.60
C LEU A 632 0.66 -19.23 -0.48
N VAL A 633 1.50 -18.27 -0.12
CA VAL A 633 2.37 -18.37 1.06
C VAL A 633 1.76 -17.55 2.18
N VAL A 634 1.55 -18.16 3.34
CA VAL A 634 0.84 -17.55 4.47
C VAL A 634 1.65 -17.67 5.74
N THR A 635 1.77 -16.57 6.49
CA THR A 635 2.23 -16.57 7.88
C THR A 635 1.03 -16.50 8.82
N SER A 636 1.02 -17.31 9.88
CA SER A 636 -0.08 -17.33 10.85
C SER A 636 0.37 -16.92 12.26
N MET A 637 -0.59 -16.47 13.08
CA MET A 637 -0.38 -16.19 14.51
C MET A 637 0.14 -17.40 15.29
N ALA A 638 -0.08 -18.62 14.81
CA ALA A 638 0.44 -19.85 15.41
C ALA A 638 1.95 -20.05 15.20
N GLY A 639 2.63 -19.14 14.49
CA GLY A 639 4.06 -19.22 14.21
C GLY A 639 4.38 -20.15 13.02
N GLU A 640 3.43 -20.35 12.11
CA GLU A 640 3.55 -21.26 10.97
C GLU A 640 3.69 -20.50 9.66
N ILE A 641 4.54 -21.01 8.77
CA ILE A 641 4.69 -20.60 7.38
C ILE A 641 4.13 -21.74 6.55
N THR A 642 3.04 -21.50 5.83
CA THR A 642 2.37 -22.52 5.02
C THR A 642 2.43 -22.12 3.55
N VAL A 643 2.65 -23.10 2.67
CA VAL A 643 2.49 -22.94 1.22
C VAL A 643 1.34 -23.81 0.78
N LEU A 644 0.36 -23.17 0.15
CA LEU A 644 -0.88 -23.76 -0.29
C LEU A 644 -0.96 -23.61 -1.81
N LYS A 645 -1.44 -24.64 -2.51
CA LYS A 645 -1.74 -24.59 -3.93
C LYS A 645 -3.24 -24.53 -4.11
N GLY A 646 -3.73 -23.43 -4.68
CA GLY A 646 -5.14 -23.20 -4.97
C GLY A 646 -5.45 -23.29 -6.46
N GLU A 647 -6.67 -23.72 -6.77
CA GLU A 647 -7.18 -23.87 -8.13
C GLU A 647 -8.67 -23.51 -8.19
N PHE A 648 -9.02 -22.59 -9.10
CA PHE A 648 -10.38 -22.36 -9.55
C PHE A 648 -10.58 -23.04 -10.90
N PHE A 649 -11.46 -24.04 -10.93
CA PHE A 649 -11.77 -24.79 -12.15
C PHE A 649 -12.70 -24.02 -13.08
N LYS A 650 -12.63 -24.30 -14.38
CA LYS A 650 -13.64 -23.81 -15.34
C LYS A 650 -15.02 -24.33 -14.95
N ASN A 651 -16.03 -23.47 -15.05
CA ASN A 651 -17.45 -23.78 -14.85
C ASN A 651 -17.88 -24.20 -13.42
N CYS A 652 -16.98 -24.14 -12.43
CA CYS A 652 -17.29 -24.44 -11.02
C CYS A 652 -17.29 -23.16 -10.18
N ARG A 653 -18.26 -23.02 -9.26
CA ARG A 653 -18.22 -21.96 -8.24
C ARG A 653 -17.25 -22.27 -7.12
N LEU A 654 -17.00 -23.55 -6.88
CA LEU A 654 -16.11 -24.03 -5.83
C LEU A 654 -14.74 -24.39 -6.41
N GLY A 655 -13.71 -23.69 -5.94
CA GLY A 655 -12.33 -24.09 -6.18
C GLY A 655 -11.84 -25.09 -5.12
N ARG A 656 -10.58 -25.49 -5.25
CA ARG A 656 -9.89 -26.36 -4.28
C ARG A 656 -8.57 -25.75 -3.86
N ILE A 657 -8.17 -25.96 -2.62
CA ILE A 657 -6.84 -25.63 -2.12
C ILE A 657 -6.25 -26.83 -1.39
N LYS A 658 -4.96 -27.05 -1.58
CA LYS A 658 -4.22 -28.14 -0.96
C LYS A 658 -2.96 -27.59 -0.30
N LEU A 659 -2.66 -28.08 0.90
CA LEU A 659 -1.38 -27.82 1.55
C LEU A 659 -0.25 -28.54 0.80
N CYS A 660 0.73 -27.76 0.35
CA CYS A 660 1.97 -28.30 -0.22
C CYS A 660 2.96 -28.62 0.89
N ASP A 661 3.29 -27.62 1.72
CA ASP A 661 4.23 -27.79 2.82
C ASP A 661 3.98 -26.74 3.92
N SER A 662 4.49 -27.01 5.11
CA SER A 662 4.42 -26.10 6.25
C SER A 662 5.68 -26.17 7.11
N LEU A 663 6.13 -25.02 7.61
CA LEU A 663 7.18 -24.93 8.61
C LEU A 663 6.66 -24.22 9.85
N LYS A 664 6.92 -24.79 11.03
CA LYS A 664 6.53 -24.21 12.32
C LYS A 664 7.75 -23.73 13.09
N LEU A 665 7.65 -22.55 13.70
CA LEU A 665 8.66 -22.05 14.61
C LEU A 665 8.65 -22.84 15.92
N ASN A 666 9.76 -23.53 16.24
CA ASN A 666 9.91 -24.28 17.49
C ASN A 666 10.35 -23.42 18.70
N ARG A 667 10.66 -22.14 18.50
CA ARG A 667 11.21 -21.28 19.55
C ARG A 667 10.10 -20.54 20.29
N LYS A 668 10.04 -20.72 21.61
CA LYS A 668 9.21 -19.91 22.50
C LYS A 668 9.57 -18.42 22.33
N ASP A 669 8.55 -17.56 22.40
CA ASP A 669 8.61 -16.10 22.26
C ASP A 669 8.92 -15.54 20.87
N ARG A 670 9.00 -16.37 19.82
CA ARG A 670 9.14 -15.91 18.44
C ARG A 670 7.88 -16.20 17.64
N PHE A 671 7.54 -15.29 16.75
CA PHE A 671 6.44 -15.46 15.80
C PHE A 671 6.91 -15.09 14.39
N VAL A 672 6.13 -15.47 13.39
CA VAL A 672 6.30 -15.02 12.00
C VAL A 672 5.31 -13.89 11.75
N ASP A 673 5.71 -12.86 11.03
CA ASP A 673 4.87 -11.69 10.81
C ASP A 673 4.82 -11.32 9.33
N LYS A 674 5.75 -10.48 8.86
CA LYS A 674 5.76 -9.94 7.51
C LYS A 674 6.47 -10.84 6.50
N LEU A 675 5.95 -10.84 5.28
CA LEU A 675 6.51 -11.53 4.13
C LEU A 675 7.05 -10.54 3.10
N ALA A 676 8.10 -10.92 2.37
CA ALA A 676 8.57 -10.18 1.20
C ALA A 676 8.98 -11.14 0.10
N LEU A 677 8.32 -11.06 -1.07
CA LEU A 677 8.73 -11.80 -2.25
C LEU A 677 10.06 -11.26 -2.79
N ILE A 678 11.02 -12.14 -3.08
CA ILE A 678 12.37 -11.78 -3.56
C ILE A 678 12.56 -12.23 -5.01
N ASP A 679 12.20 -13.47 -5.30
CA ASP A 679 12.41 -14.07 -6.61
C ASP A 679 11.41 -15.20 -6.84
N TYR A 680 11.10 -15.47 -8.10
CA TYR A 680 10.37 -16.68 -8.48
C TYR A 680 10.77 -17.13 -9.89
N ASP A 681 10.84 -18.44 -10.10
CA ASP A 681 10.97 -19.04 -11.43
C ASP A 681 9.61 -19.61 -11.83
N GLY A 682 8.75 -18.81 -12.48
CA GLY A 682 7.50 -19.33 -13.04
C GLY A 682 7.76 -20.23 -14.26
N LEU A 683 6.86 -21.17 -14.55
CA LEU A 683 6.91 -21.96 -15.81
C LEU A 683 6.96 -21.05 -17.05
N ASN A 684 6.29 -19.89 -16.99
CA ASN A 684 6.30 -18.87 -18.04
C ASN A 684 7.49 -17.90 -17.97
N ALA A 685 8.18 -17.79 -16.83
CA ALA A 685 9.38 -16.96 -16.71
C ALA A 685 10.54 -17.53 -17.54
N GLN A 686 10.61 -18.86 -17.70
CA GLN A 686 11.58 -19.49 -18.60
C GLN A 686 11.31 -19.18 -20.08
N LYS A 687 10.04 -19.11 -20.51
CA LYS A 687 9.70 -18.68 -21.89
C LYS A 687 10.05 -17.21 -22.13
N ARG A 688 9.82 -16.32 -21.15
CA ARG A 688 10.19 -14.90 -21.29
C ARG A 688 11.70 -14.64 -21.21
N ARG A 689 12.47 -15.41 -20.42
CA ARG A 689 13.94 -15.34 -20.47
C ARG A 689 14.46 -15.66 -21.88
N LEU A 690 13.78 -16.55 -22.62
CA LEU A 690 14.11 -16.86 -24.01
C LEU A 690 13.61 -15.79 -25.01
N ASP A 691 12.40 -15.22 -24.81
CA ASP A 691 11.85 -14.20 -25.71
C ASP A 691 12.55 -12.82 -25.60
N TYR A 692 13.06 -12.45 -24.42
CA TYR A 692 13.83 -11.20 -24.26
C TYR A 692 15.21 -11.30 -24.93
N ASP A 693 15.87 -12.45 -24.86
CA ASP A 693 17.12 -12.71 -25.57
C ASP A 693 16.95 -12.59 -27.10
N GLU A 694 15.78 -12.93 -27.66
CA GLU A 694 15.53 -12.77 -29.10
C GLU A 694 15.19 -11.33 -29.52
N LYS A 695 14.48 -10.55 -28.68
CA LYS A 695 14.08 -9.18 -29.03
C LYS A 695 15.20 -8.15 -28.82
N ASP A 696 16.07 -8.33 -27.82
CA ASP A 696 17.17 -7.38 -27.55
C ASP A 696 18.40 -7.60 -28.44
N LEU A 697 18.47 -8.68 -29.22
CA LEU A 697 19.54 -8.86 -30.21
C LEU A 697 19.45 -7.92 -31.42
N TYR A 698 18.31 -7.25 -31.65
CA TYR A 698 18.11 -6.41 -32.84
C TYR A 698 18.39 -4.91 -32.67
N THR A 699 18.84 -4.43 -31.50
CA THR A 699 19.08 -2.98 -31.27
C THR A 699 20.51 -2.55 -31.00
N PHE A 700 21.51 -3.38 -31.31
CA PHE A 700 22.92 -2.95 -31.36
C PHE A 700 23.57 -3.17 -32.73
N ILE A 701 22.96 -2.64 -33.80
CA ILE A 701 23.70 -2.36 -35.05
C ILE A 701 24.49 -1.06 -34.84
N VAL A 702 25.58 -1.15 -34.09
CA VAL A 702 26.57 -0.05 -34.04
C VAL A 702 27.40 -0.13 -35.31
N LYS A 703 27.16 0.80 -36.23
CA LYS A 703 27.92 0.98 -37.48
C LYS A 703 29.42 1.04 -37.19
N LYS A 704 30.18 0.10 -37.76
CA LYS A 704 31.64 0.19 -37.89
C LYS A 704 31.99 1.42 -38.72
N VAL A 705 32.62 2.42 -38.10
CA VAL A 705 33.23 3.55 -38.80
C VAL A 705 34.48 3.02 -39.53
N LYS A 706 34.48 3.10 -40.87
CA LYS A 706 35.71 2.93 -41.66
C LYS A 706 36.64 4.08 -41.32
N ARG A 707 37.86 3.78 -40.87
CA ARG A 707 38.97 4.74 -40.92
C ARG A 707 39.47 4.79 -42.36
N ASP A 708 39.58 5.99 -42.89
CA ASP A 708 40.39 6.29 -44.08
C ASP A 708 41.86 5.91 -43.86
#